data_AF-A0AA37T542-F1
#
_entry.id   AF-A0AA37T542-F1
#
_cell.length_a   1.000
_cell.length_b   1.000
_cell.length_c   1.000
_cell.angle_alpha   90.00
_cell.angle_beta   90.00
_cell.angle_gamma   90.00
#
_symmetry.space_group_name_H-M   'P 1'
#
loop_
_entity.id
_entity.type
_entity.pdbx_description
1 polymer ?
#
loop_
_entity_poly.entity_id
_entity_poly.type
_entity_poly.pdbx_seq_one_letter_code
_entity_poly.pdbx_strand_id
1 'polypeptide(L)'
;MSTSLRPIITDAGIQALMNESGPGVKAKISHVAVGDGDQGNGSGPYEANKEMIALKNEIQRVAVAGGELIGNLQNQLHLAATIQDRGIEVPEVYPIFEIGFFLETGELFAVYSSTKEKLAEKIAGTDFVLAFDLTLTGDEAKEVVVDGSANLEMPIARDNLLMGENTVKIHTQLEFDNIFNQGSDTVIPANLTIVLSPIQQTTEGDLSNGAWGGMGDEPQNTFNGRPAYILKNPVFIKSNVTIIGFNLHDTIVVKAHSEARFSLDSPGSQRIRGVKFSGWSFDGRGGLEGFGGDISTPFDGGAMKLSGVEDCVLNCMIINHKAAKEGPAIGGLDRVQRIEAKYLHVNKGRGEDVIKGCKNSEIRLLAGGKAVDCENSVVNDLNGELLVAKSTRFDEGSSVDFNSEVNVHGRITFNQSAKFKNQATFESGLTSSNTINTESVKVNDNIQVNSSIGVGVGLHNKELSEPFMISGGDDFGSVGITQNLFSDTKAIELTTEDNAGNQAARVSIRGGQDSTDIHFLKGARDSESTNVIIKGVNGDVGIGTENPESKLDVNGSINAESINTNSGFNVNGEKPFVYKRFSVSGGSSKNTNMSTEKYVAAVVGFSAGRTNIDDDSVGFYCYVRPHSIAKTWRIYCDIKSYSDNESWTVDVLFINKSLVSMG
;
A
#
# COMPACT_ATOMS: atom_id res chain seq x y z
N MET A 1 7.66 -34.53 -1.41
CA MET A 1 6.51 -33.68 -1.00
C MET A 1 5.80 -34.43 0.10
N SER A 2 5.73 -33.87 1.32
CA SER A 2 4.81 -34.34 2.34
C SER A 2 3.47 -33.65 2.07
N THR A 3 2.50 -34.38 1.56
CA THR A 3 1.11 -33.92 1.47
C THR A 3 0.45 -34.19 2.82
N SER A 4 0.09 -33.13 3.55
CA SER A 4 -0.70 -33.26 4.77
C SER A 4 -2.10 -33.75 4.40
N LEU A 5 -2.36 -35.04 4.62
CA LEU A 5 -3.66 -35.66 4.40
C LEU A 5 -4.56 -35.36 5.61
N ARG A 6 -5.86 -35.11 5.38
CA ARG A 6 -6.86 -34.84 6.43
C ARG A 6 -7.94 -35.93 6.43
N PRO A 7 -7.74 -37.06 7.12
CA PRO A 7 -8.75 -38.11 7.21
C PRO A 7 -10.02 -37.63 7.95
N ILE A 8 -11.18 -38.17 7.55
CA ILE A 8 -12.47 -37.95 8.19
C ILE A 8 -12.72 -39.11 9.17
N ILE A 9 -13.05 -38.80 10.42
CA ILE A 9 -13.49 -39.79 11.41
C ILE A 9 -14.90 -40.24 11.05
N THR A 10 -15.13 -41.54 11.04
CA THR A 10 -16.43 -42.13 10.67
C THR A 10 -17.35 -42.23 11.88
N ASP A 11 -18.67 -42.25 11.64
CA ASP A 11 -19.68 -42.48 12.66
C ASP A 11 -19.53 -43.89 13.27
N ALA A 12 -19.08 -44.87 12.48
CA ALA A 12 -18.79 -46.22 12.97
C ALA A 12 -17.59 -46.24 13.93
N GLY A 13 -16.55 -45.47 13.66
CA GLY A 13 -15.39 -45.28 14.53
C GLY A 13 -15.78 -44.60 15.84
N ILE A 14 -16.62 -43.57 15.78
CA ILE A 14 -17.15 -42.89 16.97
C ILE A 14 -18.06 -43.83 17.77
N GLN A 15 -18.94 -44.60 17.12
CA GLN A 15 -19.78 -45.57 17.82
C GLN A 15 -18.97 -46.69 18.47
N ALA A 16 -17.90 -47.16 17.84
CA ALA A 16 -16.99 -48.15 18.43
C ALA A 16 -16.33 -47.59 19.70
N LEU A 17 -15.88 -46.33 19.68
CA LEU A 17 -15.38 -45.61 20.86
C LEU A 17 -16.42 -45.53 21.98
N MET A 18 -17.68 -45.23 21.66
CA MET A 18 -18.76 -45.07 22.65
C MET A 18 -19.28 -46.38 23.23
N ASN A 19 -19.17 -47.50 22.49
CA ASN A 19 -19.67 -48.81 22.91
C ASN A 19 -18.72 -49.54 23.87
N GLU A 20 -17.44 -49.16 23.93
CA GLU A 20 -16.53 -49.63 24.97
C GLU A 20 -16.83 -48.92 26.31
N SER A 21 -17.64 -49.56 27.15
CA SER A 21 -18.15 -48.94 28.38
C SER A 21 -17.13 -48.98 29.54
N GLY A 22 -16.46 -47.86 29.84
CA GLY A 22 -15.71 -47.65 31.09
C GLY A 22 -14.94 -46.33 31.16
N PRO A 23 -14.71 -45.72 32.35
CA PRO A 23 -13.88 -44.52 32.46
C PRO A 23 -12.43 -44.83 32.08
N GLY A 24 -11.92 -44.16 31.03
CA GLY A 24 -10.57 -44.35 30.51
C GLY A 24 -10.46 -45.22 29.24
N VAL A 25 -11.47 -45.19 28.38
CA VAL A 25 -11.50 -45.90 27.08
C VAL A 25 -10.25 -45.58 26.25
N LYS A 26 -9.65 -46.61 25.64
CA LYS A 26 -8.45 -46.52 24.81
C LYS A 26 -8.69 -47.26 23.49
N ALA A 27 -9.15 -46.58 22.44
CA ALA A 27 -9.23 -47.22 21.13
C ALA A 27 -7.84 -47.39 20.51
N LYS A 28 -7.52 -48.62 20.11
CA LYS A 28 -6.25 -48.98 19.48
C LYS A 28 -6.42 -49.06 17.96
N ILE A 29 -5.79 -48.14 17.23
CA ILE A 29 -5.63 -48.27 15.77
C ILE A 29 -4.57 -49.34 15.52
N SER A 30 -4.97 -50.47 14.94
CA SER A 30 -4.13 -51.66 14.77
C SER A 30 -3.70 -51.90 13.33
N HIS A 31 -4.49 -51.42 12.36
CA HIS A 31 -4.25 -51.66 10.94
C HIS A 31 -4.48 -50.39 10.11
N VAL A 32 -3.73 -50.29 9.03
CA VAL A 32 -3.94 -49.33 7.94
C VAL A 32 -4.23 -50.12 6.68
N ALA A 33 -5.24 -49.72 5.93
CA ALA A 33 -5.52 -50.27 4.61
C ALA A 33 -5.44 -49.21 3.52
N VAL A 34 -5.11 -49.63 2.31
CA VAL A 34 -5.02 -48.80 1.11
C VAL A 34 -5.85 -49.41 -0.02
N GLY A 35 -6.37 -48.56 -0.88
CA GLY A 35 -7.20 -48.94 -2.00
C GLY A 35 -7.12 -47.96 -3.17
N ASP A 36 -7.67 -48.37 -4.31
CA ASP A 36 -7.80 -47.53 -5.49
C ASP A 36 -9.13 -46.76 -5.55
N GLY A 37 -10.08 -47.09 -4.66
CA GLY A 37 -11.39 -46.47 -4.57
C GLY A 37 -12.38 -46.82 -5.70
N ASP A 38 -12.05 -47.74 -6.62
CA ASP A 38 -12.90 -48.10 -7.76
C ASP A 38 -13.78 -49.33 -7.44
N GLN A 39 -15.10 -49.16 -7.41
CA GLN A 39 -16.06 -50.27 -7.23
C GLN A 39 -16.38 -51.03 -8.54
N GLY A 40 -15.44 -51.09 -9.47
CA GLY A 40 -15.59 -51.79 -10.73
C GLY A 40 -16.63 -51.14 -11.65
N ASN A 41 -16.29 -49.98 -12.21
CA ASN A 41 -16.89 -49.39 -13.44
C ASN A 41 -16.19 -48.10 -13.90
N GLY A 42 -14.94 -47.83 -13.48
CA GLY A 42 -14.32 -46.53 -13.68
C GLY A 42 -14.90 -45.47 -12.74
N SER A 43 -15.32 -45.89 -11.54
CA SER A 43 -15.95 -45.07 -10.49
C SER A 43 -14.91 -44.23 -9.74
N GLY A 44 -13.91 -43.74 -10.48
CA GLY A 44 -12.70 -43.14 -9.97
C GLY A 44 -12.93 -42.03 -8.94
N PRO A 45 -11.82 -41.59 -8.34
CA PRO A 45 -11.68 -41.09 -6.96
C PRO A 45 -12.89 -40.39 -6.32
N TYR A 46 -13.26 -40.77 -5.10
CA TYR A 46 -14.48 -40.33 -4.40
C TYR A 46 -14.21 -39.37 -3.23
N GLU A 47 -15.22 -38.57 -2.84
CA GLU A 47 -15.18 -37.83 -1.57
C GLU A 47 -15.57 -38.74 -0.40
N ALA A 48 -14.65 -38.90 0.56
CA ALA A 48 -14.93 -39.60 1.80
C ALA A 48 -15.98 -38.86 2.63
N ASN A 49 -16.80 -39.61 3.37
CA ASN A 49 -17.82 -39.06 4.27
C ASN A 49 -17.89 -39.85 5.58
N LYS A 50 -18.61 -39.31 6.58
CA LYS A 50 -18.67 -39.88 7.93
C LYS A 50 -19.42 -41.21 8.02
N GLU A 51 -20.30 -41.52 7.07
CA GLU A 51 -21.17 -42.72 7.12
C GLU A 51 -20.42 -44.00 6.67
N MET A 52 -19.15 -43.88 6.29
CA MET A 52 -18.36 -45.01 5.79
C MET A 52 -18.02 -46.02 6.87
N ILE A 53 -18.22 -47.30 6.56
CA ILE A 53 -17.89 -48.45 7.43
C ILE A 53 -16.73 -49.31 6.88
N ALA A 54 -16.34 -49.09 5.63
CA ALA A 54 -15.26 -49.77 4.92
C ALA A 54 -14.72 -48.87 3.80
N LEU A 55 -13.52 -49.18 3.30
CA LEU A 55 -13.01 -48.58 2.06
C LEU A 55 -13.85 -49.02 0.86
N LYS A 56 -13.89 -48.22 -0.21
CA LYS A 56 -14.69 -48.56 -1.38
C LYS A 56 -14.12 -49.75 -2.14
N ASN A 57 -12.80 -49.83 -2.28
CA ASN A 57 -12.10 -50.96 -2.86
C ASN A 57 -10.73 -51.13 -2.17
N GLU A 58 -10.76 -51.84 -1.04
CA GLU A 58 -9.55 -52.18 -0.30
C GLU A 58 -8.70 -53.17 -1.10
N ILE A 59 -7.43 -52.82 -1.34
CA ILE A 59 -6.47 -53.68 -2.04
C ILE A 59 -5.55 -54.37 -1.03
N GLN A 60 -5.10 -53.64 -0.01
CA GLN A 60 -4.17 -54.19 0.96
C GLN A 60 -4.33 -53.56 2.33
N ARG A 61 -4.25 -54.40 3.36
CA ARG A 61 -4.26 -54.01 4.77
C ARG A 61 -3.03 -54.55 5.48
N VAL A 62 -2.40 -53.71 6.29
CA VAL A 62 -1.20 -54.05 7.06
C VAL A 62 -1.34 -53.61 8.51
N ALA A 63 -0.62 -54.29 9.40
CA ALA A 63 -0.50 -53.88 10.78
C ALA A 63 0.26 -52.55 10.89
N VAL A 64 -0.14 -51.70 11.83
CA VAL A 64 0.59 -50.50 12.20
C VAL A 64 1.95 -50.91 12.77
N ALA A 65 3.03 -50.31 12.26
CA ALA A 65 4.40 -50.60 12.67
C ALA A 65 4.83 -49.81 13.92
N GLY A 66 4.20 -48.66 14.19
CA GLY A 66 4.41 -47.86 15.39
C GLY A 66 3.59 -46.56 15.36
N GLY A 67 3.46 -45.90 16.50
CA GLY A 67 2.81 -44.59 16.60
C GLY A 67 3.15 -43.84 17.88
N GLU A 68 3.13 -42.50 17.79
CA GLU A 68 3.47 -41.59 18.90
C GLU A 68 2.47 -40.43 18.96
N LEU A 69 2.07 -40.04 20.17
CA LEU A 69 1.30 -38.82 20.42
C LEU A 69 2.25 -37.63 20.50
N ILE A 70 2.06 -36.63 19.63
CA ILE A 70 2.95 -35.48 19.54
C ILE A 70 2.26 -34.22 20.07
N GLY A 71 2.91 -33.53 21.02
CA GLY A 71 2.59 -32.17 21.44
C GLY A 71 1.76 -32.00 22.73
N ASN A 72 1.90 -30.81 23.32
CA ASN A 72 1.41 -30.42 24.65
C ASN A 72 -0.13 -30.35 24.77
N LEU A 73 -0.85 -30.58 23.66
CA LEU A 73 -2.31 -30.46 23.53
C LEU A 73 -3.00 -31.75 23.06
N GLN A 74 -2.32 -32.91 23.07
CA GLN A 74 -2.91 -34.25 22.92
C GLN A 74 -3.83 -34.52 21.70
N ASN A 75 -3.70 -33.78 20.59
CA ASN A 75 -4.64 -33.89 19.46
C ASN A 75 -3.98 -34.34 18.14
N GLN A 76 -2.70 -34.71 18.14
CA GLN A 76 -1.97 -35.19 16.96
C GLN A 76 -1.36 -36.56 17.20
N LEU A 77 -1.76 -37.51 16.37
CA LEU A 77 -1.27 -38.88 16.41
C LEU A 77 -0.41 -39.16 15.18
N HIS A 78 0.86 -39.45 15.39
CA HIS A 78 1.77 -39.92 14.35
C HIS A 78 1.64 -41.44 14.22
N LEU A 79 1.33 -41.94 13.03
CA LEU A 79 1.24 -43.37 12.74
C LEU A 79 2.15 -43.73 11.57
N ALA A 80 2.89 -44.83 11.73
CA ALA A 80 3.69 -45.44 10.69
C ALA A 80 3.17 -46.84 10.36
N ALA A 81 2.97 -47.13 9.07
CA ALA A 81 2.65 -48.46 8.57
C ALA A 81 3.44 -48.73 7.28
N THR A 82 3.92 -49.96 7.10
CA THR A 82 4.68 -50.33 5.90
C THR A 82 3.84 -51.26 5.04
N ILE A 83 3.48 -50.79 3.86
CA ILE A 83 2.83 -51.59 2.82
C ILE A 83 3.92 -52.41 2.11
N GLN A 84 3.98 -53.70 2.45
CA GLN A 84 4.97 -54.68 1.95
C GLN A 84 4.32 -55.69 1.00
N ASP A 85 5.11 -56.42 0.20
CA ASP A 85 4.62 -57.44 -0.74
C ASP A 85 4.12 -58.75 -0.10
N ARG A 86 3.38 -58.69 1.01
CA ARG A 86 2.80 -59.87 1.66
C ARG A 86 1.29 -59.95 1.45
N GLY A 87 0.88 -60.74 0.46
CA GLY A 87 -0.49 -61.19 0.25
C GLY A 87 -0.63 -61.98 -1.06
N ILE A 88 -1.43 -63.04 -1.08
CA ILE A 88 -1.62 -63.93 -2.25
C ILE A 88 -2.49 -63.28 -3.36
N GLU A 89 -3.04 -62.09 -3.12
CA GLU A 89 -4.04 -61.43 -4.00
C GLU A 89 -3.74 -59.93 -4.26
N VAL A 90 -2.51 -59.45 -4.05
CA VAL A 90 -2.15 -58.03 -4.29
C VAL A 90 -1.67 -57.83 -5.74
N PRO A 91 -2.21 -56.87 -6.51
CA PRO A 91 -1.73 -56.59 -7.87
C PRO A 91 -0.25 -56.18 -7.93
N GLU A 92 0.45 -56.53 -9.02
CA GLU A 92 1.87 -56.16 -9.20
C GLU A 92 2.09 -54.64 -9.22
N VAL A 93 1.13 -53.87 -9.73
CA VAL A 93 1.12 -52.40 -9.69
C VAL A 93 -0.29 -51.92 -9.45
N TYR A 94 -0.48 -51.01 -8.49
CA TYR A 94 -1.79 -50.38 -8.28
C TYR A 94 -1.66 -48.93 -7.76
N PRO A 95 -2.58 -48.04 -8.16
CA PRO A 95 -2.64 -46.69 -7.63
C PRO A 95 -3.30 -46.66 -6.25
N ILE A 96 -2.84 -45.78 -5.37
CA ILE A 96 -3.45 -45.53 -4.06
C ILE A 96 -4.22 -44.21 -4.15
N PHE A 97 -5.53 -44.28 -3.92
CA PHE A 97 -6.44 -43.13 -3.84
C PHE A 97 -7.13 -43.01 -2.48
N GLU A 98 -7.30 -44.12 -1.77
CA GLU A 98 -7.94 -44.16 -0.45
C GLU A 98 -7.06 -44.84 0.60
N ILE A 99 -7.20 -44.38 1.84
CA ILE A 99 -6.48 -44.86 3.02
C ILE A 99 -7.49 -44.97 4.16
N GLY A 100 -7.54 -46.14 4.81
CA GLY A 100 -8.42 -46.43 5.95
C GLY A 100 -7.62 -46.79 7.19
N PHE A 101 -8.03 -46.25 8.33
CA PHE A 101 -7.45 -46.54 9.64
C PHE A 101 -8.43 -47.38 10.44
N PHE A 102 -8.00 -48.52 10.96
CA PHE A 102 -8.88 -49.50 11.58
C PHE A 102 -8.52 -49.79 13.03
N LEU A 103 -9.55 -49.93 13.86
CA LEU A 103 -9.40 -50.34 15.25
C LEU A 103 -9.04 -51.82 15.35
N GLU A 104 -8.50 -52.25 16.49
CA GLU A 104 -8.26 -53.68 16.82
C GLU A 104 -9.54 -54.52 16.75
N THR A 105 -10.68 -53.91 17.05
CA THR A 105 -12.02 -54.49 16.95
C THR A 105 -12.50 -54.63 15.50
N GLY A 106 -11.83 -53.99 14.54
CA GLY A 106 -12.04 -54.16 13.09
C GLY A 106 -12.82 -53.03 12.40
N GLU A 107 -13.42 -52.10 13.15
CA GLU A 107 -14.16 -50.97 12.61
C GLU A 107 -13.24 -49.96 11.92
N LEU A 108 -13.73 -49.36 10.81
CA LEU A 108 -13.07 -48.26 10.12
C LEU A 108 -13.19 -47.00 11.00
N PHE A 109 -12.10 -46.57 11.62
CA PHE A 109 -12.04 -45.40 12.49
C PHE A 109 -12.02 -44.09 11.71
N ALA A 110 -11.14 -44.00 10.71
CA ALA A 110 -10.99 -42.82 9.88
C ALA A 110 -10.66 -43.21 8.44
N VAL A 111 -11.05 -42.36 7.50
CA VAL A 111 -10.84 -42.58 6.06
C VAL A 111 -10.40 -41.30 5.37
N TYR A 112 -9.44 -41.43 4.47
CA TYR A 112 -9.06 -40.39 3.53
C TYR A 112 -9.23 -40.93 2.12
N SER A 113 -9.77 -40.11 1.22
CA SER A 113 -9.85 -40.41 -0.21
C SER A 113 -9.53 -39.14 -1.01
N SER A 114 -8.66 -39.26 -2.00
CA SER A 114 -8.35 -38.17 -2.94
C SER A 114 -9.39 -38.15 -4.05
N THR A 115 -9.85 -36.97 -4.48
CA THR A 115 -10.82 -36.80 -5.61
C THR A 115 -10.16 -36.49 -6.96
N LYS A 116 -8.87 -36.15 -6.97
CA LYS A 116 -8.20 -35.54 -8.14
C LYS A 116 -6.89 -36.20 -8.52
N GLU A 117 -6.02 -36.45 -7.54
CA GLU A 117 -4.66 -36.91 -7.78
C GLU A 117 -4.39 -38.24 -7.07
N LYS A 118 -3.64 -39.12 -7.74
CA LYS A 118 -3.13 -40.36 -7.15
C LYS A 118 -2.18 -40.00 -6.00
N LEU A 119 -2.40 -40.57 -4.82
CA LEU A 119 -1.57 -40.30 -3.64
C LEU A 119 -0.18 -40.94 -3.77
N ALA A 120 -0.17 -42.18 -4.25
CA ALA A 120 1.05 -42.93 -4.55
C ALA A 120 0.74 -44.06 -5.53
N GLU A 121 1.78 -44.67 -6.08
CA GLU A 121 1.70 -45.90 -6.86
C GLU A 121 2.50 -46.98 -6.15
N LYS A 122 1.83 -48.08 -5.78
CA LYS A 122 2.52 -49.25 -5.27
C LYS A 122 3.00 -50.08 -6.45
N ILE A 123 4.27 -50.46 -6.42
CA ILE A 123 4.92 -51.31 -7.41
C ILE A 123 5.47 -52.53 -6.66
N ALA A 124 5.36 -53.73 -7.23
CA ALA A 124 5.96 -54.93 -6.67
C ALA A 124 7.47 -54.76 -6.49
N GLY A 125 8.01 -55.25 -5.37
CA GLY A 125 9.42 -55.15 -4.99
C GLY A 125 9.79 -53.85 -4.26
N THR A 126 8.84 -52.94 -4.01
CA THR A 126 9.07 -51.71 -3.22
C THR A 126 8.30 -51.74 -1.90
N ASP A 127 8.98 -51.42 -0.79
CA ASP A 127 8.29 -51.14 0.47
C ASP A 127 7.79 -49.70 0.45
N PHE A 128 6.50 -49.52 0.72
CA PHE A 128 5.89 -48.20 0.79
C PHE A 128 5.58 -47.86 2.25
N VAL A 129 6.39 -46.98 2.83
CA VAL A 129 6.21 -46.49 4.20
C VAL A 129 5.22 -45.34 4.19
N LEU A 130 4.16 -45.51 4.95
CA LEU A 130 3.14 -44.54 5.21
C LEU A 130 3.37 -43.93 6.58
N ALA A 131 3.65 -42.63 6.63
CA ALA A 131 3.75 -41.85 7.86
C ALA A 131 2.73 -40.71 7.80
N PHE A 132 1.85 -40.61 8.79
CA PHE A 132 0.79 -39.59 8.82
C PHE A 132 0.62 -38.97 10.19
N ASP A 133 0.27 -37.69 10.18
CA ASP A 133 -0.22 -36.97 11.35
C ASP A 133 -1.76 -36.92 11.28
N LEU A 134 -2.43 -37.69 12.14
CA LEU A 134 -3.86 -37.58 12.33
C LEU A 134 -4.13 -36.47 13.36
N THR A 135 -4.76 -35.38 12.92
CA THR A 135 -5.25 -34.34 13.84
C THR A 135 -6.71 -34.60 14.18
N LEU A 136 -7.02 -34.84 15.45
CA LEU A 136 -8.40 -34.99 15.93
C LEU A 136 -8.98 -33.60 16.24
N THR A 137 -10.13 -33.26 15.66
CA THR A 137 -10.82 -31.99 15.90
C THR A 137 -12.21 -32.24 16.50
N GLY A 138 -12.51 -31.60 17.64
CA GLY A 138 -13.78 -31.77 18.37
C GLY A 138 -13.57 -32.12 19.85
N ASP A 139 -14.65 -32.13 20.64
CA ASP A 139 -14.64 -32.55 22.06
C ASP A 139 -14.31 -34.05 22.24
N GLU A 140 -14.39 -34.82 21.16
CA GLU A 140 -14.11 -36.26 21.05
C GLU A 140 -12.60 -36.61 21.09
N ALA A 141 -11.71 -35.62 20.96
CA ALA A 141 -10.25 -35.82 20.91
C ALA A 141 -9.62 -36.26 22.25
N LYS A 142 -10.35 -36.18 23.38
CA LYS A 142 -9.83 -36.42 24.73
C LYS A 142 -9.77 -37.90 25.14
N GLU A 143 -10.25 -38.83 24.30
CA GLU A 143 -10.44 -40.25 24.67
C GLU A 143 -9.59 -41.25 23.86
N VAL A 144 -8.52 -40.79 23.16
CA VAL A 144 -7.68 -41.67 22.33
C VAL A 144 -6.30 -41.90 22.98
N VAL A 145 -5.92 -43.17 23.19
CA VAL A 145 -4.59 -43.58 23.68
C VAL A 145 -3.97 -44.59 22.72
N VAL A 146 -2.71 -44.35 22.34
CA VAL A 146 -1.92 -45.28 21.52
C VAL A 146 -0.83 -45.92 22.39
N ASP A 147 -0.74 -47.25 22.37
CA ASP A 147 0.31 -47.99 23.10
C ASP A 147 1.55 -48.17 22.20
N GLY A 148 2.64 -47.52 22.60
CA GLY A 148 3.94 -47.48 21.92
C GLY A 148 4.96 -48.44 22.54
N SER A 149 4.59 -49.70 22.81
CA SER A 149 5.52 -50.66 23.42
C SER A 149 6.52 -51.29 22.42
N ALA A 150 6.57 -50.82 21.18
CA ALA A 150 7.59 -51.22 20.20
C ALA A 150 8.41 -50.00 19.81
N ASN A 151 9.72 -50.03 20.11
CA ASN A 151 10.66 -49.08 19.56
C ASN A 151 10.56 -49.13 18.02
N LEU A 152 10.45 -47.96 17.38
CA LEU A 152 10.56 -47.79 15.93
C LEU A 152 11.97 -48.19 15.48
N GLU A 153 12.19 -49.48 15.25
CA GLU A 153 13.24 -49.90 14.32
C GLU A 153 12.72 -49.61 12.91
N MET A 154 13.11 -48.47 12.35
CA MET A 154 12.89 -48.19 10.94
C MET A 154 13.57 -49.32 10.13
N PRO A 155 12.84 -50.02 9.24
CA PRO A 155 13.48 -50.90 8.28
C PRO A 155 14.52 -50.09 7.52
N ILE A 156 15.75 -50.60 7.45
CA ILE A 156 16.81 -50.03 6.62
C ILE A 156 16.21 -49.86 5.22
N ALA A 157 16.02 -48.62 4.79
CA ALA A 157 15.60 -48.33 3.42
C ALA A 157 16.66 -48.95 2.50
N ARG A 158 16.35 -50.10 1.89
CA ARG A 158 17.22 -50.71 0.88
C ARG A 158 17.17 -49.83 -0.37
N ASP A 159 18.06 -48.85 -0.40
CA ASP A 159 18.77 -48.16 -1.49
C ASP A 159 18.13 -47.81 -2.84
N ASN A 160 16.95 -48.31 -3.23
CA ASN A 160 16.57 -48.30 -4.65
C ASN A 160 15.52 -47.26 -5.07
N LEU A 161 15.22 -46.26 -4.25
CA LEU A 161 14.30 -45.18 -4.68
C LEU A 161 15.08 -43.94 -5.13
N LEU A 162 15.24 -43.76 -6.44
CA LEU A 162 16.02 -42.72 -7.17
C LEU A 162 17.46 -43.14 -7.54
N MET A 163 17.63 -43.85 -8.65
CA MET A 163 18.93 -43.97 -9.33
C MET A 163 18.83 -43.43 -10.76
N GLY A 164 18.95 -42.11 -10.92
CA GLY A 164 19.51 -41.56 -12.15
C GLY A 164 21.03 -41.61 -12.07
N GLU A 165 21.74 -41.72 -13.20
CA GLU A 165 23.21 -41.84 -13.26
C GLU A 165 23.97 -40.71 -12.51
N ASN A 166 23.32 -39.57 -12.28
CA ASN A 166 23.86 -38.41 -11.55
C ASN A 166 23.14 -38.14 -10.21
N THR A 167 22.62 -39.16 -9.54
CA THR A 167 22.00 -39.04 -8.20
C THR A 167 22.87 -39.66 -7.13
N VAL A 168 23.18 -38.90 -6.08
CA VAL A 168 23.94 -39.37 -4.89
C VAL A 168 23.04 -39.27 -3.67
N LYS A 169 22.98 -40.34 -2.88
CA LYS A 169 22.27 -40.36 -1.59
C LYS A 169 23.28 -40.35 -0.45
N ILE A 170 22.93 -39.64 0.61
CA ILE A 170 23.77 -39.48 1.79
C ILE A 170 22.90 -39.75 3.02
N HIS A 171 23.37 -40.67 3.85
CA HIS A 171 22.72 -41.14 5.07
C HIS A 171 23.65 -41.06 6.29
N THR A 172 24.96 -41.03 6.07
CA THR A 172 26.00 -41.02 7.12
C THR A 172 26.97 -39.86 6.97
N GLN A 173 27.67 -39.49 8.05
CA GLN A 173 28.72 -38.46 8.00
C GLN A 173 29.85 -38.85 7.03
N LEU A 174 30.18 -40.15 6.92
CA LEU A 174 31.23 -40.62 6.01
C LEU A 174 30.86 -40.40 4.53
N GLU A 175 29.62 -40.69 4.14
CA GLU A 175 29.13 -40.40 2.79
C GLU A 175 29.07 -38.89 2.53
N PHE A 176 28.67 -38.11 3.54
CA PHE A 176 28.70 -36.65 3.45
C PHE A 176 30.13 -36.16 3.26
N ASP A 177 31.10 -36.71 3.98
CA ASP A 177 32.51 -36.36 3.86
C ASP A 177 33.04 -36.65 2.44
N ASN A 178 32.66 -37.80 1.86
CA ASN A 178 33.04 -38.21 0.51
C ASN A 178 32.56 -37.24 -0.60
N ILE A 179 31.53 -36.43 -0.32
CA ILE A 179 30.93 -35.52 -1.31
C ILE A 179 31.20 -34.04 -0.98
N PHE A 180 31.08 -33.63 0.28
CA PHE A 180 31.10 -32.23 0.71
C PHE A 180 32.37 -31.82 1.48
N ASN A 181 33.19 -32.77 1.94
CA ASN A 181 34.40 -32.49 2.71
C ASN A 181 35.66 -33.08 2.04
N GLN A 182 35.73 -32.93 0.72
CA GLN A 182 36.88 -33.34 -0.10
C GLN A 182 37.88 -32.20 -0.29
N GLY A 183 39.17 -32.48 -0.06
CA GLY A 183 40.25 -31.49 -0.23
C GLY A 183 40.18 -30.34 0.77
N SER A 184 40.70 -29.17 0.40
CA SER A 184 40.54 -27.91 1.16
C SER A 184 39.33 -27.11 0.69
N ASP A 185 38.99 -27.20 -0.59
CA ASP A 185 37.82 -26.60 -1.23
C ASP A 185 37.10 -27.70 -2.01
N THR A 186 35.86 -27.99 -1.65
CA THR A 186 35.09 -29.06 -2.29
C THR A 186 34.28 -28.51 -3.47
N VAL A 187 34.32 -29.16 -4.63
CA VAL A 187 33.55 -28.74 -5.81
C VAL A 187 32.48 -29.77 -6.12
N ILE A 188 31.21 -29.34 -6.13
CA ILE A 188 30.11 -30.18 -6.61
C ILE A 188 29.91 -29.95 -8.10
N PRO A 189 30.07 -30.98 -8.95
CA PRO A 189 29.99 -30.84 -10.40
C PRO A 189 28.57 -30.54 -10.88
N ALA A 190 28.47 -30.01 -12.10
CA ALA A 190 27.19 -29.63 -12.69
C ALA A 190 26.28 -30.85 -12.94
N ASN A 191 24.96 -30.62 -12.95
CA ASN A 191 23.92 -31.64 -13.21
C ASN A 191 23.85 -32.79 -12.20
N LEU A 192 24.35 -32.58 -10.97
CA LEU A 192 24.28 -33.56 -9.89
C LEU A 192 23.02 -33.36 -9.04
N THR A 193 22.31 -34.44 -8.73
CA THR A 193 21.25 -34.46 -7.71
C THR A 193 21.77 -35.14 -6.46
N ILE A 194 21.66 -34.48 -5.31
CA ILE A 194 22.06 -34.99 -4.01
C ILE A 194 20.81 -35.10 -3.15
N VAL A 195 20.60 -36.27 -2.56
CA VAL A 195 19.51 -36.53 -1.62
C VAL A 195 20.11 -36.71 -0.23
N LEU A 196 19.81 -35.78 0.67
CA LEU A 196 20.22 -35.80 2.07
C LEU A 196 19.10 -36.40 2.90
N SER A 197 19.38 -37.49 3.61
CA SER A 197 18.47 -38.01 4.63
C SER A 197 18.82 -37.42 6.00
N PRO A 198 17.95 -37.51 7.01
CA PRO A 198 18.37 -37.32 8.39
C PRO A 198 19.53 -38.27 8.69
N ILE A 199 20.59 -37.75 9.30
CA ILE A 199 21.79 -38.56 9.58
C ILE A 199 21.45 -39.68 10.57
N GLN A 200 21.89 -40.90 10.27
CA GLN A 200 21.68 -42.08 11.10
C GLN A 200 22.91 -42.35 11.98
N GLN A 201 22.71 -42.97 13.15
CA GLN A 201 23.77 -43.47 14.06
C GLN A 201 24.69 -42.42 14.70
N THR A 202 24.19 -41.22 14.98
CA THR A 202 24.96 -40.22 15.72
C THR A 202 24.90 -40.46 17.23
N THR A 203 26.04 -40.30 17.90
CA THR A 203 26.12 -40.33 19.36
C THR A 203 26.65 -38.99 19.85
N GLU A 204 26.13 -38.48 20.97
CA GLU A 204 26.60 -37.24 21.55
C GLU A 204 28.13 -37.30 21.82
N GLY A 205 28.87 -36.32 21.30
CA GLY A 205 30.32 -36.22 21.47
C GLY A 205 31.18 -36.95 20.41
N ASP A 206 30.61 -37.80 19.56
CA ASP A 206 31.35 -38.47 18.48
C ASP A 206 31.23 -37.73 17.14
N LEU A 207 32.17 -36.81 16.90
CA LEU A 207 32.24 -35.99 15.70
C LEU A 207 32.56 -36.77 14.41
N SER A 208 33.00 -38.03 14.51
CA SER A 208 33.26 -38.86 13.33
C SER A 208 31.97 -39.35 12.66
N ASN A 209 30.89 -39.46 13.44
CA ASN A 209 29.56 -39.88 12.99
C ASN A 209 28.60 -38.71 12.76
N GLY A 210 29.05 -37.47 12.94
CA GLY A 210 28.25 -36.24 12.78
C GLY A 210 28.23 -35.39 14.03
N ALA A 211 27.46 -34.31 14.02
CA ALA A 211 27.26 -33.46 15.20
C ALA A 211 25.93 -33.78 15.87
N TRP A 212 25.91 -33.69 17.20
CA TRP A 212 24.69 -33.67 18.00
C TRP A 212 24.35 -32.22 18.33
N GLY A 213 23.11 -31.80 18.05
CA GLY A 213 22.65 -30.46 18.38
C GLY A 213 22.69 -30.22 19.89
N GLY A 214 23.48 -29.23 20.33
CA GLY A 214 23.59 -28.88 21.75
C GLY A 214 22.23 -28.59 22.38
N MET A 215 22.06 -28.95 23.65
CA MET A 215 20.83 -28.75 24.44
C MET A 215 20.83 -27.38 25.14
N GLY A 216 19.70 -26.67 25.14
CA GLY A 216 19.47 -25.50 26.01
C GLY A 216 18.38 -24.54 25.50
N ASP A 217 17.96 -23.58 26.31
CA ASP A 217 16.79 -22.72 26.03
C ASP A 217 17.13 -21.40 25.29
N GLU A 218 18.40 -21.17 24.95
CA GLU A 218 18.81 -19.95 24.26
C GLU A 218 18.23 -19.83 22.83
N PRO A 219 17.95 -18.63 22.31
CA PRO A 219 17.35 -18.43 20.98
C PRO A 219 18.13 -19.05 19.81
N GLN A 220 19.44 -19.22 19.95
CA GLN A 220 20.25 -19.92 18.96
C GLN A 220 19.96 -21.44 18.90
N ASN A 221 19.29 -22.04 19.88
CA ASN A 221 19.18 -23.49 20.04
C ASN A 221 18.04 -24.16 19.25
N THR A 222 17.88 -23.80 17.98
CA THR A 222 16.67 -24.08 17.18
C THR A 222 16.45 -25.55 16.80
N PHE A 223 17.40 -26.44 17.10
CA PHE A 223 17.29 -27.89 16.83
C PHE A 223 17.88 -28.75 17.97
N ASN A 224 17.54 -28.44 19.22
CA ASN A 224 17.98 -29.20 20.40
C ASN A 224 17.85 -30.72 20.21
N GLY A 225 18.94 -31.45 20.46
CA GLY A 225 18.95 -32.92 20.45
C GLY A 225 18.77 -33.59 19.10
N ARG A 226 18.88 -32.84 17.98
CA ARG A 226 18.79 -33.41 16.63
C ARG A 226 20.18 -33.62 16.04
N PRO A 227 20.40 -34.73 15.33
CA PRO A 227 21.70 -34.97 14.73
C PRO A 227 21.84 -34.31 13.35
N ALA A 228 23.08 -33.93 13.03
CA ALA A 228 23.40 -33.11 11.87
C ALA A 228 24.70 -33.54 11.18
N TYR A 229 24.78 -33.32 9.87
CA TYR A 229 26.03 -33.43 9.13
C TYR A 229 26.95 -32.25 9.45
N ILE A 230 28.25 -32.52 9.54
CA ILE A 230 29.28 -31.48 9.73
C ILE A 230 29.86 -31.12 8.37
N LEU A 231 29.71 -29.85 7.98
CA LEU A 231 30.41 -29.26 6.85
C LEU A 231 31.77 -28.71 7.30
N LYS A 232 32.83 -29.36 6.84
CA LYS A 232 34.22 -29.13 7.21
C LYS A 232 34.96 -28.25 6.21
N ASN A 233 34.49 -28.17 4.96
CA ASN A 233 35.13 -27.40 3.89
C ASN A 233 34.18 -26.35 3.29
N PRO A 234 34.71 -25.28 2.67
CA PRO A 234 33.97 -24.49 1.69
C PRO A 234 33.55 -25.35 0.49
N VAL A 235 32.31 -25.18 0.03
CA VAL A 235 31.73 -25.96 -1.08
C VAL A 235 31.39 -25.06 -2.25
N PHE A 236 31.92 -25.35 -3.43
CA PHE A 236 31.64 -24.64 -4.67
C PHE A 236 30.63 -25.39 -5.53
N ILE A 237 29.46 -24.80 -5.74
CA ILE A 237 28.34 -25.43 -6.45
C ILE A 237 28.32 -24.96 -7.91
N LYS A 238 28.21 -25.90 -8.86
CA LYS A 238 28.06 -25.61 -10.31
C LYS A 238 26.59 -25.62 -10.74
N SER A 239 26.33 -25.24 -12.00
CA SER A 239 24.96 -25.16 -12.56
C SER A 239 24.20 -26.49 -12.50
N ASN A 240 22.88 -26.41 -12.42
CA ASN A 240 21.95 -27.54 -12.42
C ASN A 240 22.16 -28.55 -11.28
N VAL A 241 22.78 -28.12 -10.17
CA VAL A 241 22.90 -28.95 -8.96
C VAL A 241 21.63 -28.86 -8.14
N THR A 242 21.09 -30.02 -7.75
CA THR A 242 19.90 -30.10 -6.90
C THR A 242 20.24 -30.79 -5.59
N ILE A 243 19.99 -30.17 -4.44
CA ILE A 243 20.18 -30.77 -3.10
C ILE A 243 18.83 -30.81 -2.39
N ILE A 244 18.32 -32.01 -2.18
CA ILE A 244 17.01 -32.26 -1.59
C ILE A 244 17.21 -32.96 -0.26
N GLY A 245 16.74 -32.36 0.83
CA GLY A 245 16.61 -33.03 2.11
C GLY A 245 15.21 -33.58 2.34
N PHE A 246 15.07 -34.40 3.39
CA PHE A 246 13.79 -34.99 3.76
C PHE A 246 12.81 -33.94 4.30
N ASN A 247 13.24 -33.12 5.26
CA ASN A 247 12.51 -31.94 5.72
C ASN A 247 13.45 -30.92 6.39
N LEU A 248 12.96 -29.67 6.49
CA LEU A 248 13.74 -28.53 7.00
C LEU A 248 14.21 -28.70 8.45
N HIS A 249 13.57 -29.52 9.27
CA HIS A 249 13.86 -29.61 10.71
C HIS A 249 14.66 -30.85 11.09
N ASP A 250 14.70 -31.91 10.27
CA ASP A 250 15.41 -33.17 10.57
C ASP A 250 16.64 -33.38 9.68
N THR A 251 16.70 -32.77 8.49
CA THR A 251 17.88 -32.82 7.64
C THR A 251 18.73 -31.58 7.88
N ILE A 252 19.69 -31.67 8.80
CA ILE A 252 20.48 -30.53 9.27
C ILE A 252 21.94 -30.68 8.84
N VAL A 253 22.52 -29.59 8.35
CA VAL A 253 23.95 -29.42 8.12
C VAL A 253 24.44 -28.30 9.04
N VAL A 254 25.52 -28.52 9.78
CA VAL A 254 26.18 -27.50 10.62
C VAL A 254 27.54 -27.16 10.04
N LYS A 255 27.95 -25.89 10.10
CA LYS A 255 29.30 -25.48 9.66
C LYS A 255 30.33 -25.70 10.77
N ALA A 256 31.53 -26.20 10.44
CA ALA A 256 32.58 -26.47 11.42
C ALA A 256 33.44 -25.25 11.80
N HIS A 257 33.49 -24.22 10.94
CA HIS A 257 34.30 -23.00 11.15
C HIS A 257 33.77 -21.82 10.32
N SER A 258 34.45 -20.66 10.36
CA SER A 258 33.99 -19.40 9.75
C SER A 258 33.90 -19.41 8.22
N GLU A 259 34.61 -20.32 7.54
CA GLU A 259 34.70 -20.35 6.08
C GLU A 259 33.92 -21.52 5.44
N ALA A 260 33.47 -22.50 6.23
CA ALA A 260 32.62 -23.58 5.75
C ALA A 260 31.24 -23.02 5.34
N ARG A 261 31.04 -22.86 4.03
CA ARG A 261 29.87 -22.23 3.40
C ARG A 261 29.63 -22.79 2.00
N PHE A 262 28.46 -22.52 1.42
CA PHE A 262 28.17 -22.83 0.02
C PHE A 262 28.43 -21.61 -0.88
N SER A 263 29.37 -21.72 -1.81
CA SER A 263 29.76 -20.67 -2.73
C SER A 263 29.32 -20.99 -4.15
N LEU A 264 28.57 -20.10 -4.78
CA LEU A 264 28.26 -20.13 -6.20
C LEU A 264 29.03 -18.96 -6.83
N ASP A 265 30.25 -19.23 -7.27
CA ASP A 265 31.19 -18.22 -7.77
C ASP A 265 31.57 -18.52 -9.22
N SER A 266 31.13 -17.64 -10.13
CA SER A 266 31.43 -17.68 -11.55
C SER A 266 32.14 -16.39 -11.99
N PRO A 267 33.48 -16.33 -11.89
CA PRO A 267 34.23 -15.19 -12.37
C PRO A 267 34.15 -15.12 -13.91
N GLY A 268 33.53 -14.07 -14.45
CA GLY A 268 33.46 -13.82 -15.90
C GLY A 268 32.04 -13.67 -16.47
N SER A 269 31.88 -13.91 -17.78
CA SER A 269 30.60 -13.75 -18.48
C SER A 269 29.62 -14.91 -18.26
N GLN A 270 30.12 -16.10 -17.91
CA GLN A 270 29.30 -17.29 -17.66
C GLN A 270 28.48 -17.15 -16.37
N ARG A 271 27.26 -17.69 -16.37
CA ARG A 271 26.34 -17.65 -15.22
C ARG A 271 26.13 -19.04 -14.65
N ILE A 272 26.12 -19.15 -13.32
CA ILE A 272 25.61 -20.35 -12.62
C ILE A 272 24.09 -20.26 -12.58
N ARG A 273 23.41 -21.30 -13.09
CA ARG A 273 21.93 -21.38 -13.15
C ARG A 273 21.39 -22.73 -12.72
N GLY A 274 20.11 -22.78 -12.38
CA GLY A 274 19.38 -24.03 -12.15
C GLY A 274 19.77 -24.77 -10.87
N VAL A 275 20.46 -24.09 -9.93
CA VAL A 275 20.75 -24.67 -8.62
C VAL A 275 19.47 -24.67 -7.78
N LYS A 276 19.16 -25.80 -7.14
CA LYS A 276 17.94 -25.99 -6.33
C LYS A 276 18.23 -26.63 -4.99
N PHE A 277 17.92 -25.93 -3.89
CA PHE A 277 17.98 -26.46 -2.54
C PHE A 277 16.58 -26.52 -1.93
N SER A 278 16.23 -27.62 -1.28
CA SER A 278 14.93 -27.77 -0.61
C SER A 278 14.95 -28.83 0.47
N GLY A 279 14.22 -28.63 1.56
CA GLY A 279 13.96 -29.71 2.53
C GLY A 279 15.11 -30.03 3.47
N TRP A 280 16.06 -29.11 3.68
CA TRP A 280 17.12 -29.23 4.67
C TRP A 280 17.48 -27.87 5.27
N SER A 281 18.19 -27.87 6.40
CA SER A 281 18.68 -26.69 7.12
C SER A 281 20.20 -26.58 7.08
N PHE A 282 20.71 -25.36 6.95
CA PHE A 282 22.10 -25.02 7.15
C PHE A 282 22.28 -24.08 8.35
N ASP A 283 22.92 -24.59 9.39
CA ASP A 283 23.04 -23.95 10.70
C ASP A 283 24.46 -23.44 10.97
N GLY A 284 24.55 -22.16 11.34
CA GLY A 284 25.78 -21.44 11.59
C GLY A 284 26.37 -21.56 13.00
N ARG A 285 25.70 -22.24 13.94
CA ARG A 285 26.10 -22.36 15.36
C ARG A 285 27.48 -23.00 15.65
N GLY A 286 28.12 -23.62 14.67
CA GLY A 286 29.03 -24.73 14.94
C GLY A 286 30.41 -24.36 15.46
N GLY A 287 30.55 -24.17 16.78
CA GLY A 287 31.78 -24.51 17.50
C GLY A 287 31.70 -25.98 17.91
N LEU A 288 32.57 -26.83 17.36
CA LEU A 288 32.63 -28.26 17.70
C LEU A 288 33.02 -28.49 19.18
N GLU A 289 33.51 -27.46 19.87
CA GLU A 289 33.80 -27.44 21.30
C GLU A 289 32.74 -26.61 22.04
N GLY A 290 31.72 -27.26 22.60
CA GLY A 290 30.84 -26.73 23.64
C GLY A 290 29.92 -25.56 23.27
N PHE A 291 28.66 -25.87 22.99
CA PHE A 291 27.50 -24.96 23.02
C PHE A 291 27.65 -23.60 22.30
N GLY A 292 27.36 -23.59 20.99
CA GLY A 292 26.96 -22.39 20.26
C GLY A 292 28.08 -21.35 20.11
N GLY A 293 28.99 -21.61 19.17
CA GLY A 293 30.09 -20.72 18.86
C GLY A 293 29.63 -19.45 18.15
N ASP A 294 30.16 -18.30 18.56
CA ASP A 294 30.00 -16.99 17.92
C ASP A 294 30.83 -16.91 16.61
N ILE A 295 30.60 -17.83 15.69
CA ILE A 295 31.43 -17.96 14.48
C ILE A 295 30.98 -16.94 13.43
N SER A 296 31.57 -15.76 13.52
CA SER A 296 31.38 -14.69 12.55
C SER A 296 32.35 -14.83 11.37
N THR A 297 31.81 -14.86 10.15
CA THR A 297 32.60 -14.83 8.91
C THR A 297 33.10 -13.41 8.63
N PRO A 298 34.39 -13.17 8.29
CA PRO A 298 34.91 -11.82 8.07
C PRO A 298 34.52 -11.19 6.72
N PHE A 299 33.74 -11.89 5.90
CA PHE A 299 33.34 -11.50 4.55
C PHE A 299 31.81 -11.53 4.38
N ASP A 300 31.30 -10.97 3.29
CA ASP A 300 29.88 -11.10 2.94
C ASP A 300 29.53 -12.58 2.62
N GLY A 301 28.32 -13.02 2.99
CA GLY A 301 27.87 -14.39 2.73
C GLY A 301 28.42 -15.42 3.71
N GLY A 302 27.90 -15.39 4.95
CA GLY A 302 28.29 -16.35 6.01
C GLY A 302 27.89 -17.79 5.67
N ALA A 303 26.63 -18.01 5.30
CA ALA A 303 26.13 -19.30 4.82
C ALA A 303 26.36 -19.50 3.32
N MET A 304 26.04 -18.48 2.52
CA MET A 304 26.16 -18.56 1.07
C MET A 304 26.78 -17.32 0.45
N LYS A 305 27.73 -17.52 -0.47
CA LYS A 305 28.36 -16.45 -1.25
C LYS A 305 27.98 -16.61 -2.72
N LEU A 306 27.41 -15.56 -3.32
CA LEU A 306 26.93 -15.59 -4.71
C LEU A 306 27.67 -14.55 -5.57
N SER A 307 28.14 -14.98 -6.74
CA SER A 307 28.79 -14.13 -7.75
C SER A 307 28.58 -14.74 -9.15
N GLY A 308 27.94 -13.99 -10.06
CA GLY A 308 27.57 -14.47 -11.39
C GLY A 308 26.47 -15.53 -11.37
N VAL A 309 25.46 -15.38 -10.52
CA VAL A 309 24.41 -16.38 -10.26
C VAL A 309 23.05 -15.87 -10.74
N GLU A 310 22.27 -16.73 -11.37
CA GLU A 310 20.99 -16.38 -11.96
C GLU A 310 20.04 -17.59 -12.00
N ASP A 311 18.73 -17.40 -11.83
CA ASP A 311 17.72 -18.48 -11.96
C ASP A 311 17.97 -19.67 -11.01
N CYS A 312 18.11 -19.40 -9.71
CA CYS A 312 18.41 -20.41 -8.69
C CYS A 312 17.39 -20.36 -7.54
N VAL A 313 17.06 -21.52 -6.99
CA VAL A 313 16.16 -21.69 -5.83
C VAL A 313 16.98 -22.18 -4.65
N LEU A 314 17.15 -21.35 -3.63
CA LEU A 314 17.99 -21.61 -2.46
C LEU A 314 17.12 -21.80 -1.20
N ASN A 315 16.10 -22.66 -1.31
CA ASN A 315 15.08 -22.90 -0.28
C ASN A 315 15.49 -23.95 0.77
N CYS A 316 16.76 -23.96 1.17
CA CYS A 316 17.14 -24.54 2.45
C CYS A 316 16.89 -23.51 3.57
N MET A 317 16.64 -23.98 4.79
CA MET A 317 16.54 -23.07 5.93
C MET A 317 17.94 -22.64 6.37
N ILE A 318 18.24 -21.34 6.27
CA ILE A 318 19.54 -20.78 6.67
C ILE A 318 19.38 -20.11 8.01
N ILE A 319 20.12 -20.59 9.00
CA ILE A 319 19.90 -20.21 10.39
C ILE A 319 21.16 -20.01 11.20
N ASN A 320 21.14 -19.05 12.12
CA ASN A 320 22.24 -18.77 13.06
C ASN A 320 23.57 -18.42 12.40
N HIS A 321 23.59 -17.99 11.14
CA HIS A 321 24.81 -17.51 10.49
C HIS A 321 25.12 -16.08 10.91
N LYS A 322 26.42 -15.82 11.09
CA LYS A 322 26.94 -14.51 11.50
C LYS A 322 28.02 -14.05 10.53
N ALA A 323 28.01 -12.78 10.19
CA ALA A 323 29.04 -12.17 9.35
C ALA A 323 29.42 -10.78 9.88
N ALA A 324 30.71 -10.44 9.80
CA ALA A 324 31.23 -9.12 10.15
C ALA A 324 30.90 -8.04 9.10
N LYS A 325 30.53 -8.47 7.88
CA LYS A 325 30.04 -7.63 6.79
C LYS A 325 28.53 -7.85 6.60
N GLU A 326 28.06 -7.76 5.35
CA GLU A 326 26.65 -7.82 5.02
C GLU A 326 26.25 -9.20 4.45
N GLY A 327 24.97 -9.57 4.56
CA GLY A 327 24.41 -10.82 4.07
C GLY A 327 24.92 -12.07 4.81
N PRO A 328 24.73 -12.20 6.13
CA PRO A 328 25.16 -13.39 6.88
C PRO A 328 24.52 -14.68 6.36
N ALA A 329 23.27 -14.64 5.91
CA ALA A 329 22.65 -15.80 5.26
C ALA A 329 23.12 -15.94 3.81
N ILE A 330 22.94 -14.88 3.02
CA ILE A 330 23.30 -14.86 1.60
C ILE A 330 23.97 -13.52 1.26
N GLY A 331 25.22 -13.58 0.81
CA GLY A 331 25.98 -12.43 0.31
C GLY A 331 26.08 -12.45 -1.21
N GLY A 332 25.22 -11.70 -1.88
CA GLY A 332 25.31 -11.43 -3.32
C GLY A 332 26.31 -10.31 -3.60
N LEU A 333 27.31 -10.60 -4.44
CA LEU A 333 28.42 -9.67 -4.71
C LEU A 333 28.32 -9.02 -6.10
N ASP A 334 28.41 -9.83 -7.15
CA ASP A 334 28.50 -9.36 -8.53
C ASP A 334 27.51 -10.13 -9.41
N ARG A 335 26.67 -9.43 -10.19
CA ARG A 335 25.73 -10.02 -11.16
C ARG A 335 24.87 -11.17 -10.58
N VAL A 336 24.25 -10.95 -9.42
CA VAL A 336 23.34 -11.92 -8.78
C VAL A 336 21.89 -11.48 -8.98
N GLN A 337 21.07 -12.31 -9.61
CA GLN A 337 19.67 -11.98 -9.86
C GLN A 337 18.74 -13.20 -9.95
N ARG A 338 17.42 -13.00 -9.80
CA ARG A 338 16.40 -14.07 -9.91
C ARG A 338 16.71 -15.26 -9.00
N ILE A 339 16.91 -14.94 -7.73
CA ILE A 339 17.13 -15.90 -6.65
C ILE A 339 15.84 -16.04 -5.85
N GLU A 340 15.42 -17.27 -5.58
CA GLU A 340 14.36 -17.57 -4.62
C GLU A 340 14.99 -18.04 -3.30
N ALA A 341 14.71 -17.36 -2.19
CA ALA A 341 15.26 -17.71 -0.87
C ALA A 341 14.21 -17.49 0.24
N LYS A 342 13.46 -18.55 0.57
CA LYS A 342 12.24 -18.46 1.40
C LYS A 342 12.40 -18.74 2.90
N TYR A 343 13.56 -19.25 3.33
CA TYR A 343 13.72 -19.79 4.69
C TYR A 343 14.92 -19.19 5.43
N LEU A 344 15.02 -17.85 5.51
CA LEU A 344 16.13 -17.16 6.17
C LEU A 344 15.75 -16.79 7.62
N HIS A 345 16.37 -17.39 8.65
CA HIS A 345 15.93 -17.26 10.05
C HIS A 345 17.10 -16.94 11.00
N VAL A 346 16.96 -15.97 11.92
CA VAL A 346 17.90 -15.72 13.05
C VAL A 346 19.37 -15.58 12.59
N ASN A 347 19.61 -14.83 11.52
CA ASN A 347 20.97 -14.54 11.03
C ASN A 347 21.36 -13.11 11.45
N LYS A 348 22.63 -12.89 11.82
CA LYS A 348 23.10 -11.59 12.33
C LYS A 348 24.25 -11.03 11.51
N GLY A 349 24.03 -9.88 10.87
CA GLY A 349 25.00 -9.15 10.07
C GLY A 349 25.19 -7.70 10.53
N ARG A 350 25.96 -6.92 9.76
CA ARG A 350 26.17 -5.49 10.00
C ARG A 350 24.87 -4.68 9.81
N GLY A 351 24.28 -4.22 10.91
CA GLY A 351 23.08 -3.36 10.86
C GLY A 351 21.77 -4.13 10.71
N GLU A 352 21.73 -5.38 11.21
CA GLU A 352 20.58 -6.30 11.20
C GLU A 352 20.23 -6.87 9.82
N ASP A 353 21.14 -6.81 8.86
CA ASP A 353 20.93 -7.38 7.55
C ASP A 353 21.08 -8.90 7.55
N VAL A 354 20.32 -9.55 6.68
CA VAL A 354 20.23 -11.02 6.55
C VAL A 354 20.73 -11.47 5.18
N ILE A 355 20.35 -10.72 4.14
CA ILE A 355 20.67 -11.00 2.75
C ILE A 355 21.08 -9.70 2.03
N LYS A 356 22.03 -9.83 1.10
CA LYS A 356 22.53 -8.72 0.30
C LYS A 356 22.57 -9.02 -1.19
N GLY A 357 22.37 -8.00 -2.02
CA GLY A 357 22.85 -7.95 -3.41
C GLY A 357 22.15 -8.89 -4.38
N CYS A 358 20.99 -9.43 -4.01
CA CYS A 358 20.20 -10.33 -4.85
C CYS A 358 19.11 -9.53 -5.55
N LYS A 359 19.28 -9.23 -6.85
CA LYS A 359 18.35 -8.38 -7.62
C LYS A 359 17.23 -9.20 -8.27
N ASN A 360 16.09 -8.60 -8.62
CA ASN A 360 14.99 -9.29 -9.31
C ASN A 360 14.60 -10.63 -8.63
N SER A 361 14.62 -10.70 -7.30
CA SER A 361 14.60 -11.93 -6.51
C SER A 361 13.34 -12.05 -5.64
N GLU A 362 13.02 -13.25 -5.17
CA GLU A 362 11.94 -13.53 -4.21
C GLU A 362 12.56 -13.98 -2.87
N ILE A 363 12.38 -13.18 -1.84
CA ILE A 363 13.05 -13.35 -0.55
C ILE A 363 12.00 -13.40 0.56
N ARG A 364 12.14 -14.35 1.48
CA ARG A 364 11.34 -14.40 2.70
C ARG A 364 12.21 -14.50 3.95
N LEU A 365 12.02 -13.55 4.85
CA LEU A 365 12.71 -13.44 6.14
C LEU A 365 11.82 -14.00 7.24
N LEU A 366 12.32 -15.00 7.97
CA LEU A 366 11.56 -15.74 8.99
C LEU A 366 11.91 -15.34 10.43
N ALA A 367 12.75 -14.34 10.69
CA ALA A 367 12.98 -13.88 12.06
C ALA A 367 13.68 -12.51 12.06
N GLY A 368 12.92 -11.47 11.71
CA GLY A 368 13.43 -10.10 11.66
C GLY A 368 14.63 -9.91 10.72
N GLY A 369 15.08 -8.68 10.60
CA GLY A 369 16.26 -8.32 9.80
C GLY A 369 15.94 -7.78 8.41
N LYS A 370 16.99 -7.37 7.69
CA LYS A 370 16.90 -6.51 6.49
C LYS A 370 17.48 -7.18 5.25
N ALA A 371 16.88 -6.93 4.10
CA ALA A 371 17.49 -7.17 2.79
C ALA A 371 18.18 -5.88 2.31
N VAL A 372 19.44 -5.96 1.90
CA VAL A 372 20.25 -4.81 1.46
C VAL A 372 20.60 -4.99 -0.02
N ASP A 373 20.58 -3.91 -0.81
CA ASP A 373 20.94 -3.93 -2.24
C ASP A 373 20.18 -4.98 -3.11
N CYS A 374 18.96 -5.35 -2.70
CA CYS A 374 18.11 -6.32 -3.40
C CYS A 374 17.11 -5.62 -4.34
N GLU A 375 17.61 -4.81 -5.27
CA GLU A 375 16.79 -4.02 -6.21
C GLU A 375 15.78 -4.89 -6.99
N ASN A 376 14.59 -4.34 -7.24
CA ASN A 376 13.49 -5.02 -7.97
C ASN A 376 13.10 -6.39 -7.39
N SER A 377 13.30 -6.62 -6.09
CA SER A 377 13.02 -7.90 -5.43
C SER A 377 11.81 -7.80 -4.51
N VAL A 378 11.11 -8.91 -4.35
CA VAL A 378 10.02 -9.07 -3.37
C VAL A 378 10.63 -9.59 -2.07
N VAL A 379 10.47 -8.86 -0.97
CA VAL A 379 11.01 -9.23 0.36
C VAL A 379 9.88 -9.27 1.37
N ASN A 380 9.44 -10.46 1.76
CA ASN A 380 8.35 -10.67 2.71
C ASN A 380 8.91 -11.11 4.08
N ASP A 381 8.32 -10.66 5.18
CA ASP A 381 8.62 -11.21 6.50
C ASP A 381 7.60 -12.29 6.94
N LEU A 382 7.75 -12.84 8.15
CA LEU A 382 6.84 -13.85 8.73
C LEU A 382 5.42 -13.34 9.03
N ASN A 383 5.26 -12.02 9.21
CA ASN A 383 3.98 -11.37 9.51
C ASN A 383 3.26 -10.87 8.25
N GLY A 384 3.87 -11.02 7.07
CA GLY A 384 3.36 -10.47 5.82
C GLY A 384 3.60 -8.97 5.68
N GLU A 385 4.49 -8.38 6.49
CA GLU A 385 4.98 -7.02 6.27
C GLU A 385 5.98 -7.04 5.11
N LEU A 386 5.71 -6.21 4.10
CA LEU A 386 6.62 -6.00 2.98
C LEU A 386 7.69 -4.98 3.40
N LEU A 387 8.87 -5.47 3.79
CA LEU A 387 10.05 -4.64 4.07
C LEU A 387 10.76 -4.31 2.76
N VAL A 388 10.34 -3.22 2.12
CA VAL A 388 10.87 -2.81 0.81
C VAL A 388 12.26 -2.16 0.98
N ALA A 389 13.30 -2.86 0.51
CA ALA A 389 14.64 -2.32 0.40
C ALA A 389 14.69 -1.16 -0.63
N LYS A 390 15.56 -0.16 -0.36
CA LYS A 390 15.75 1.08 -1.15
C LYS A 390 15.48 0.91 -2.65
N SER A 391 14.54 1.70 -3.17
CA SER A 391 14.16 1.76 -4.60
C SER A 391 13.58 0.47 -5.16
N THR A 392 12.28 0.25 -4.91
CA THR A 392 11.54 -0.87 -5.50
C THR A 392 10.53 -0.37 -6.53
N ARG A 393 10.51 -1.07 -7.66
CA ARG A 393 9.64 -0.81 -8.80
C ARG A 393 8.71 -2.02 -9.01
N PHE A 394 7.41 -1.77 -9.00
CA PHE A 394 6.39 -2.77 -9.36
C PHE A 394 5.92 -2.51 -10.80
N ASP A 395 6.18 -3.45 -11.69
CA ASP A 395 5.88 -3.38 -13.13
C ASP A 395 4.78 -4.39 -13.53
N GLU A 396 3.87 -3.93 -14.39
CA GLU A 396 2.81 -4.64 -15.14
C GLU A 396 2.11 -5.85 -14.47
N GLY A 397 0.85 -5.64 -14.06
CA GLY A 397 -0.05 -6.68 -13.54
C GLY A 397 -1.37 -6.11 -12.99
N SER A 398 -2.25 -6.99 -12.49
CA SER A 398 -3.41 -6.59 -11.67
C SER A 398 -2.94 -6.00 -10.32
N SER A 399 -3.75 -5.12 -9.71
CA SER A 399 -3.49 -4.39 -8.44
C SER A 399 -2.53 -5.09 -7.45
N VAL A 400 -1.56 -4.35 -6.91
CA VAL A 400 -0.72 -4.83 -5.80
C VAL A 400 -1.46 -4.62 -4.49
N ASP A 401 -1.89 -5.70 -3.84
CA ASP A 401 -2.69 -5.62 -2.60
C ASP A 401 -1.82 -5.94 -1.36
N PHE A 402 -1.60 -4.91 -0.54
CA PHE A 402 -0.97 -4.97 0.78
C PHE A 402 -2.02 -5.14 1.87
N ASN A 403 -1.94 -6.25 2.60
CA ASN A 403 -2.90 -6.60 3.65
C ASN A 403 -2.50 -6.11 5.06
N SER A 404 -1.27 -5.61 5.22
CA SER A 404 -0.67 -5.17 6.48
C SER A 404 -0.20 -3.72 6.38
N GLU A 405 0.28 -3.16 7.49
CA GLU A 405 0.95 -1.85 7.49
C GLU A 405 2.19 -1.90 6.59
N VAL A 406 2.44 -0.83 5.83
CA VAL A 406 3.61 -0.75 4.93
C VAL A 406 4.48 0.44 5.31
N ASN A 407 5.73 0.15 5.71
CA ASN A 407 6.73 1.15 6.03
C ASN A 407 7.86 1.11 4.98
N VAL A 408 7.96 2.16 4.17
CA VAL A 408 8.94 2.28 3.09
C VAL A 408 10.00 3.30 3.46
N HIS A 409 11.21 2.82 3.73
CA HIS A 409 12.37 3.66 4.06
C HIS A 409 13.08 4.26 2.83
N GLY A 410 12.72 3.83 1.61
CA GLY A 410 13.28 4.31 0.35
C GLY A 410 12.23 4.95 -0.56
N ARG A 411 12.64 5.43 -1.75
CA ARG A 411 11.69 5.83 -2.79
C ARG A 411 11.01 4.56 -3.35
N ILE A 412 9.71 4.60 -3.57
CA ILE A 412 8.96 3.50 -4.19
C ILE A 412 8.24 3.98 -5.45
N THR A 413 8.22 3.13 -6.48
CA THR A 413 7.53 3.40 -7.74
C THR A 413 6.51 2.32 -8.05
N PHE A 414 5.24 2.70 -8.17
CA PHE A 414 4.16 1.84 -8.64
C PHE A 414 3.80 2.19 -10.09
N ASN A 415 4.03 1.28 -11.04
CA ASN A 415 3.55 1.47 -12.41
C ASN A 415 2.12 0.92 -12.65
N GLN A 416 1.52 0.33 -11.61
CA GLN A 416 0.18 -0.27 -11.59
C GLN A 416 -0.58 0.19 -10.34
N SER A 417 -1.88 -0.15 -10.22
CA SER A 417 -2.64 0.20 -9.02
C SER A 417 -2.08 -0.52 -7.78
N ALA A 418 -2.12 0.13 -6.62
CA ALA A 418 -1.78 -0.48 -5.34
C ALA A 418 -2.90 -0.26 -4.32
N LYS A 419 -3.16 -1.25 -3.47
CA LYS A 419 -4.14 -1.19 -2.39
C LYS A 419 -3.46 -1.53 -1.08
N PHE A 420 -3.55 -0.64 -0.09
CA PHE A 420 -3.09 -0.84 1.27
C PHE A 420 -4.33 -0.94 2.15
N LYS A 421 -4.50 -2.04 2.86
CA LYS A 421 -5.64 -2.20 3.78
C LYS A 421 -5.46 -1.42 5.08
N ASN A 422 -4.22 -1.14 5.48
CA ASN A 422 -3.86 -0.41 6.68
C ASN A 422 -2.98 0.82 6.31
N GLN A 423 -2.43 1.49 7.32
CA GLN A 423 -1.55 2.64 7.15
C GLN A 423 -0.35 2.34 6.23
N ALA A 424 0.01 3.31 5.38
CA ALA A 424 1.23 3.28 4.59
C ALA A 424 2.10 4.53 4.87
N THR A 425 3.36 4.30 5.28
CA THR A 425 4.35 5.34 5.55
C THR A 425 5.46 5.29 4.50
N PHE A 426 5.75 6.42 3.86
CA PHE A 426 6.82 6.55 2.87
C PHE A 426 7.81 7.64 3.30
N GLU A 427 9.00 7.23 3.74
CA GLU A 427 9.99 8.15 4.29
C GLU A 427 10.75 8.93 3.23
N SER A 428 11.08 8.31 2.08
CA SER A 428 11.90 8.94 1.01
C SER A 428 11.14 9.20 -0.30
N GLY A 429 9.81 9.27 -0.22
CA GLY A 429 8.93 9.66 -1.32
C GLY A 429 8.27 8.51 -2.09
N LEU A 430 7.16 8.86 -2.75
CA LEU A 430 6.27 7.94 -3.47
C LEU A 430 6.07 8.44 -4.90
N THR A 431 6.27 7.56 -5.89
CA THR A 431 5.91 7.81 -7.29
C THR A 431 4.89 6.75 -7.72
N SER A 432 3.76 7.18 -8.28
CA SER A 432 2.78 6.26 -8.85
C SER A 432 2.31 6.76 -10.20
N SER A 433 2.18 5.85 -11.17
CA SER A 433 1.53 6.12 -12.44
C SER A 433 0.06 5.66 -12.47
N ASN A 434 -0.47 5.17 -11.33
CA ASN A 434 -1.83 4.64 -11.22
C ASN A 434 -2.41 4.82 -9.79
N THR A 435 -3.61 4.31 -9.56
CA THR A 435 -4.40 4.46 -8.31
C THR A 435 -3.71 3.83 -7.10
N ILE A 436 -3.62 4.58 -5.99
CA ILE A 436 -3.24 4.07 -4.67
C ILE A 436 -4.46 4.16 -3.76
N ASN A 437 -4.95 3.02 -3.26
CA ASN A 437 -6.06 2.94 -2.31
C ASN A 437 -5.52 2.65 -0.91
N THR A 438 -5.84 3.45 0.09
CA THR A 438 -5.40 3.23 1.48
C THR A 438 -6.26 4.00 2.48
N GLU A 439 -6.31 3.52 3.73
CA GLU A 439 -6.98 4.22 4.83
C GLU A 439 -6.23 5.50 5.25
N SER A 440 -4.89 5.48 5.23
CA SER A 440 -4.07 6.65 5.52
C SER A 440 -2.71 6.60 4.79
N VAL A 441 -2.29 7.76 4.25
CA VAL A 441 -0.96 7.97 3.63
C VAL A 441 -0.19 9.01 4.44
N LYS A 442 1.01 8.65 4.91
CA LYS A 442 1.98 9.61 5.43
C LYS A 442 3.22 9.66 4.53
N VAL A 443 3.50 10.81 3.93
CA VAL A 443 4.72 11.06 3.12
C VAL A 443 5.48 12.23 3.76
N ASN A 444 6.73 11.99 4.17
CA ASN A 444 7.49 12.96 4.98
C ASN A 444 8.23 14.03 4.15
N ASP A 445 8.54 13.76 2.88
CA ASP A 445 9.29 14.67 2.00
C ASP A 445 8.42 15.29 0.90
N ASN A 446 8.33 14.63 -0.26
CA ASN A 446 7.66 15.16 -1.46
C ASN A 446 6.69 14.13 -2.05
N ILE A 447 5.48 14.58 -2.39
CA ILE A 447 4.52 13.82 -3.21
C ILE A 447 4.66 14.35 -4.65
N GLN A 448 5.35 13.60 -5.51
CA GLN A 448 5.50 13.95 -6.93
C GLN A 448 4.52 13.09 -7.76
N VAL A 449 3.52 13.76 -8.32
CA VAL A 449 2.39 13.12 -9.01
C VAL A 449 2.52 13.34 -10.51
N ASN A 450 2.97 12.31 -11.23
CA ASN A 450 3.15 12.38 -12.69
C ASN A 450 1.87 11.97 -13.47
N SER A 451 0.83 11.50 -12.75
CA SER A 451 -0.53 11.20 -13.25
C SER A 451 -1.54 11.31 -12.10
N SER A 452 -2.83 11.53 -12.38
CA SER A 452 -3.93 11.75 -11.42
C SER A 452 -3.76 11.04 -10.05
N ILE A 453 -3.60 11.83 -8.98
CA ILE A 453 -3.81 11.34 -7.62
C ILE A 453 -5.28 11.57 -7.25
N GLY A 454 -5.97 10.49 -6.93
CA GLY A 454 -7.12 10.55 -6.04
C GLY A 454 -6.64 10.57 -4.59
N VAL A 455 -6.21 11.73 -4.09
CA VAL A 455 -6.45 12.01 -2.65
C VAL A 455 -7.96 12.09 -2.61
N GLY A 456 -8.65 11.27 -1.81
CA GLY A 456 -10.11 11.22 -1.86
C GLY A 456 -10.73 12.62 -1.82
N VAL A 457 -11.06 13.14 -3.02
CA VAL A 457 -12.37 13.58 -3.47
C VAL A 457 -12.43 13.43 -5.01
N GLY A 458 -13.29 12.53 -5.52
CA GLY A 458 -13.87 12.60 -6.87
C GLY A 458 -13.12 11.94 -8.04
N LEU A 459 -13.78 11.01 -8.74
CA LEU A 459 -13.24 10.00 -9.67
C LEU A 459 -13.34 10.36 -11.18
N HIS A 460 -12.48 9.66 -11.95
CA HIS A 460 -12.70 9.10 -13.31
C HIS A 460 -13.37 9.95 -14.40
N ASN A 461 -12.57 10.29 -15.43
CA ASN A 461 -12.86 10.24 -16.89
C ASN A 461 -14.29 10.50 -17.42
N LYS A 462 -15.07 11.30 -16.72
CA LYS A 462 -16.38 11.83 -17.09
C LYS A 462 -16.44 13.21 -16.43
N GLU A 463 -17.08 14.16 -17.11
CA GLU A 463 -17.18 15.57 -16.68
C GLU A 463 -17.36 15.69 -15.15
N LEU A 464 -16.46 16.45 -14.51
CA LEU A 464 -16.43 16.64 -13.06
C LEU A 464 -17.74 17.30 -12.61
N SER A 465 -18.59 16.56 -11.90
CA SER A 465 -19.81 17.11 -11.32
C SER A 465 -19.61 17.65 -9.91
N GLU A 466 -18.45 17.43 -9.26
CA GLU A 466 -18.17 17.88 -7.89
C GLU A 466 -16.72 18.42 -7.70
N PRO A 467 -16.52 19.53 -6.93
CA PRO A 467 -15.22 20.18 -6.72
C PRO A 467 -14.17 19.35 -5.95
N PHE A 468 -12.90 19.75 -6.02
CA PHE A 468 -11.93 19.41 -4.98
C PHE A 468 -12.30 20.15 -3.69
N MET A 469 -12.75 19.44 -2.65
CA MET A 469 -13.28 20.00 -1.41
C MET A 469 -12.31 19.80 -0.23
N ILE A 470 -12.02 20.86 0.53
CA ILE A 470 -11.43 20.83 1.87
C ILE A 470 -12.60 20.97 2.86
N SER A 471 -13.00 19.87 3.51
CA SER A 471 -14.09 19.85 4.48
C SER A 471 -13.66 20.49 5.81
N GLY A 472 -14.43 21.46 6.30
CA GLY A 472 -14.13 22.18 7.55
C GLY A 472 -14.53 21.45 8.85
N GLY A 473 -15.14 20.26 8.77
CA GLY A 473 -15.76 19.59 9.92
C GLY A 473 -17.23 20.02 10.12
N ASP A 474 -17.93 19.38 11.05
CA ASP A 474 -19.40 19.46 11.21
C ASP A 474 -19.95 20.90 11.45
N ASP A 475 -19.10 21.83 11.87
CA ASP A 475 -19.45 23.23 12.17
C ASP A 475 -18.97 24.24 11.11
N PHE A 476 -18.25 23.81 10.06
CA PHE A 476 -17.67 24.72 9.05
C PHE A 476 -17.92 24.19 7.63
N GLY A 477 -18.62 24.99 6.82
CA GLY A 477 -18.89 24.69 5.41
C GLY A 477 -17.60 24.43 4.61
N SER A 478 -17.67 23.47 3.70
CA SER A 478 -16.53 23.05 2.87
C SER A 478 -16.05 24.17 1.94
N VAL A 479 -14.73 24.22 1.69
CA VAL A 479 -14.08 25.18 0.77
C VAL A 479 -13.30 24.40 -0.29
N GLY A 480 -13.52 24.70 -1.58
CA GLY A 480 -12.93 23.93 -2.68
C GLY A 480 -12.34 24.74 -3.84
N ILE A 481 -11.54 24.08 -4.68
CA ILE A 481 -11.05 24.59 -5.98
C ILE A 481 -11.72 23.76 -7.09
N THR A 482 -12.50 24.40 -7.96
CA THR A 482 -13.09 23.72 -9.14
C THR A 482 -12.64 24.35 -10.46
N GLN A 483 -12.71 23.58 -11.54
CA GLN A 483 -12.54 24.02 -12.93
C GLN A 483 -13.75 23.54 -13.74
N ASN A 484 -14.19 24.36 -14.72
CA ASN A 484 -15.18 23.96 -15.73
C ASN A 484 -16.59 23.67 -15.20
N LEU A 485 -16.93 24.14 -13.99
CA LEU A 485 -18.26 23.97 -13.39
C LEU A 485 -19.22 25.09 -13.80
N PHE A 486 -18.75 26.35 -13.80
CA PHE A 486 -19.55 27.52 -14.20
C PHE A 486 -18.78 28.56 -15.06
N SER A 487 -17.53 28.27 -15.42
CA SER A 487 -16.69 29.07 -16.31
C SER A 487 -16.27 28.25 -17.53
N ASP A 488 -15.66 28.91 -18.52
CA ASP A 488 -14.87 28.24 -19.53
C ASP A 488 -13.74 27.38 -18.92
N THR A 489 -13.13 26.54 -19.75
CA THR A 489 -12.15 25.48 -19.41
C THR A 489 -10.92 25.86 -18.56
N LYS A 490 -10.77 27.12 -18.10
CA LYS A 490 -9.58 27.59 -17.38
C LYS A 490 -9.89 28.62 -16.27
N ALA A 491 -10.87 28.40 -15.41
CA ALA A 491 -11.03 29.23 -14.19
C ALA A 491 -10.56 28.54 -12.92
N ILE A 492 -10.24 29.36 -11.92
CA ILE A 492 -10.15 28.99 -10.51
C ILE A 492 -11.42 29.49 -9.84
N GLU A 493 -12.22 28.58 -9.31
CA GLU A 493 -13.43 28.90 -8.55
C GLU A 493 -13.26 28.47 -7.10
N LEU A 494 -13.41 29.44 -6.19
CA LEU A 494 -13.48 29.24 -4.75
C LEU A 494 -14.95 29.32 -4.33
N THR A 495 -15.46 28.27 -3.68
CA THR A 495 -16.89 28.14 -3.34
C THR A 495 -17.05 27.84 -1.85
N THR A 496 -18.05 28.46 -1.22
CA THR A 496 -18.52 28.07 0.12
C THR A 496 -19.88 27.39 0.03
N GLU A 497 -20.16 26.49 0.95
CA GLU A 497 -21.46 25.83 1.13
C GLU A 497 -22.25 26.50 2.27
N ASP A 498 -23.58 26.59 2.14
CA ASP A 498 -24.50 26.96 3.20
C ASP A 498 -24.88 25.73 4.05
N ASN A 499 -25.57 25.96 5.16
CA ASN A 499 -25.98 24.91 6.11
C ASN A 499 -27.03 23.93 5.53
N ALA A 500 -27.51 24.16 4.30
CA ALA A 500 -28.44 23.29 3.59
C ALA A 500 -27.76 22.55 2.43
N GLY A 501 -26.44 22.64 2.31
CA GLY A 501 -25.67 21.97 1.27
C GLY A 501 -25.56 22.72 -0.05
N ASN A 502 -26.09 23.95 -0.13
CA ASN A 502 -26.07 24.74 -1.35
C ASN A 502 -24.90 25.71 -1.35
N GLN A 503 -24.30 25.96 -2.51
CA GLN A 503 -23.23 26.94 -2.61
C GLN A 503 -23.75 28.37 -2.31
N ALA A 504 -23.08 29.08 -1.40
CA ALA A 504 -23.55 30.36 -0.84
C ALA A 504 -22.86 31.59 -1.46
N ALA A 505 -21.52 31.57 -1.51
CA ALA A 505 -20.69 32.65 -2.05
C ALA A 505 -19.53 32.09 -2.88
N ARG A 506 -19.16 32.79 -3.95
CA ARG A 506 -18.08 32.34 -4.84
C ARG A 506 -17.18 33.48 -5.31
N VAL A 507 -15.89 33.16 -5.45
CA VAL A 507 -14.92 33.97 -6.19
C VAL A 507 -14.43 33.16 -7.37
N SER A 508 -14.64 33.67 -8.58
CA SER A 508 -14.17 33.05 -9.82
C SER A 508 -13.12 33.94 -10.46
N ILE A 509 -11.93 33.41 -10.69
CA ILE A 509 -10.89 34.01 -11.51
C ILE A 509 -10.87 33.19 -12.80
N ARG A 510 -11.45 33.74 -13.87
CA ARG A 510 -11.50 33.05 -15.16
C ARG A 510 -10.13 33.03 -15.80
N GLY A 511 -9.99 32.37 -16.94
CA GLY A 511 -8.74 32.35 -17.68
C GLY A 511 -8.99 31.79 -19.07
N GLY A 512 -8.11 32.13 -20.01
CA GLY A 512 -8.08 31.46 -21.32
C GLY A 512 -8.30 32.31 -22.55
N GLN A 513 -8.66 33.58 -22.42
CA GLN A 513 -8.62 34.62 -23.47
C GLN A 513 -8.31 35.99 -22.81
N ASP A 514 -7.98 37.01 -23.61
CA ASP A 514 -7.61 38.38 -23.15
C ASP A 514 -8.72 39.11 -22.35
N SER A 515 -9.92 38.53 -22.25
CA SER A 515 -11.11 39.04 -21.56
C SER A 515 -11.39 38.36 -20.21
N THR A 516 -10.34 38.05 -19.45
CA THR A 516 -10.44 37.28 -18.20
C THR A 516 -11.02 38.11 -17.05
N ASP A 517 -12.28 37.87 -16.71
CA ASP A 517 -12.97 38.59 -15.63
C ASP A 517 -12.72 37.95 -14.24
N ILE A 518 -12.76 38.79 -13.18
CA ILE A 518 -12.87 38.33 -11.79
C ILE A 518 -14.29 38.59 -11.31
N HIS A 519 -14.97 37.55 -10.82
CA HIS A 519 -16.36 37.62 -10.36
C HIS A 519 -16.48 37.33 -8.86
N PHE A 520 -17.29 38.15 -8.18
CA PHE A 520 -17.81 37.88 -6.85
C PHE A 520 -19.31 37.61 -6.96
N LEU A 521 -19.69 36.36 -6.76
CA LEU A 521 -21.04 35.85 -6.96
C LEU A 521 -21.68 35.50 -5.62
N LYS A 522 -23.00 35.60 -5.54
CA LYS A 522 -23.81 35.08 -4.42
C LYS A 522 -25.03 34.32 -4.94
N GLY A 523 -25.55 33.42 -4.12
CA GLY A 523 -26.79 32.70 -4.38
C GLY A 523 -26.59 31.25 -4.81
N ALA A 524 -27.67 30.49 -4.76
CA ALA A 524 -27.71 29.08 -5.14
C ALA A 524 -27.46 28.89 -6.64
N ARG A 525 -27.01 27.68 -7.00
CA ARG A 525 -26.77 27.23 -8.37
C ARG A 525 -27.93 27.59 -9.32
N ASP A 526 -27.61 28.12 -10.50
CA ASP A 526 -28.53 28.53 -11.56
C ASP A 526 -29.47 29.71 -11.22
N SER A 527 -29.22 30.38 -10.08
CA SER A 527 -29.95 31.57 -9.63
C SER A 527 -29.00 32.65 -9.07
N GLU A 528 -27.73 32.63 -9.49
CA GLU A 528 -26.71 33.51 -8.94
C GLU A 528 -26.84 34.95 -9.41
N SER A 529 -26.37 35.87 -8.56
CA SER A 529 -26.25 37.29 -8.91
C SER A 529 -24.81 37.75 -8.76
N THR A 530 -24.30 38.47 -9.76
CA THR A 530 -23.00 39.15 -9.71
C THR A 530 -23.09 40.38 -8.81
N ASN A 531 -22.34 40.37 -7.70
CA ASN A 531 -22.23 41.54 -6.83
C ASN A 531 -21.14 42.49 -7.33
N VAL A 532 -19.97 41.94 -7.66
CA VAL A 532 -18.83 42.69 -8.16
C VAL A 532 -18.21 41.94 -9.33
N ILE A 533 -17.91 42.67 -10.40
CA ILE A 533 -17.16 42.18 -11.54
C ILE A 533 -15.97 43.11 -11.80
N ILE A 534 -14.82 42.53 -12.11
CA ILE A 534 -13.68 43.24 -12.68
C ILE A 534 -13.49 42.70 -14.09
N LYS A 535 -13.70 43.55 -15.09
CA LYS A 535 -13.63 43.16 -16.48
C LYS A 535 -12.18 42.95 -16.91
N GLY A 536 -11.84 41.80 -17.48
CA GLY A 536 -10.49 41.48 -17.95
C GLY A 536 -10.03 42.35 -19.11
N VAL A 537 -10.96 42.75 -19.98
CA VAL A 537 -10.67 43.50 -21.21
C VAL A 537 -10.12 44.90 -20.93
N ASN A 538 -10.68 45.59 -19.92
CA ASN A 538 -10.42 47.01 -19.68
C ASN A 538 -10.18 47.36 -18.20
N GLY A 539 -10.30 46.39 -17.28
CA GLY A 539 -10.16 46.59 -15.84
C GLY A 539 -11.31 47.36 -15.20
N ASP A 540 -12.44 47.51 -15.88
CA ASP A 540 -13.58 48.26 -15.34
C ASP A 540 -14.26 47.46 -14.23
N VAL A 541 -14.61 48.15 -13.14
CA VAL A 541 -15.23 47.54 -11.95
C VAL A 541 -16.72 47.85 -11.95
N GLY A 542 -17.54 46.81 -12.07
CA GLY A 542 -18.99 46.90 -11.92
C GLY A 542 -19.41 46.45 -10.53
N ILE A 543 -20.23 47.25 -9.83
CA ILE A 543 -20.87 46.89 -8.56
C ILE A 543 -22.38 46.91 -8.78
N GLY A 544 -23.03 45.74 -8.70
CA GLY A 544 -24.45 45.57 -9.03
C GLY A 544 -24.79 45.71 -10.53
N THR A 545 -23.78 45.75 -11.40
CA THR A 545 -23.89 45.73 -12.86
C THR A 545 -22.85 44.79 -13.46
N GLU A 546 -23.22 44.04 -14.50
CA GLU A 546 -22.33 43.12 -15.21
C GLU A 546 -21.65 43.78 -16.42
N ASN A 547 -22.17 44.92 -16.86
CA ASN A 547 -21.72 45.67 -18.02
C ASN A 547 -21.35 47.10 -17.60
N PRO A 548 -20.24 47.30 -16.87
CA PRO A 548 -19.84 48.64 -16.46
C PRO A 548 -19.57 49.54 -17.69
N GLU A 549 -20.19 50.71 -17.73
CA GLU A 549 -19.99 51.70 -18.81
C GLU A 549 -18.86 52.71 -18.49
N SER A 550 -18.22 52.56 -17.33
CA SER A 550 -17.17 53.42 -16.80
C SER A 550 -16.22 52.63 -15.91
N LYS A 551 -15.04 53.21 -15.59
CA LYS A 551 -14.00 52.57 -14.77
C LYS A 551 -14.52 52.02 -13.44
N LEU A 552 -15.46 52.75 -12.82
CA LEU A 552 -16.25 52.30 -11.69
C LEU A 552 -17.71 52.62 -12.01
N ASP A 553 -18.53 51.59 -12.12
CA ASP A 553 -19.97 51.71 -12.35
C ASP A 553 -20.71 51.04 -11.20
N VAL A 554 -21.57 51.80 -10.51
CA VAL A 554 -22.31 51.34 -9.35
C VAL A 554 -23.79 51.51 -9.63
N ASN A 555 -24.48 50.39 -9.84
CA ASN A 555 -25.94 50.37 -9.95
C ASN A 555 -26.55 50.35 -8.55
N GLY A 556 -26.58 51.51 -7.89
CA GLY A 556 -27.08 51.67 -6.54
C GLY A 556 -26.61 52.97 -5.87
N SER A 557 -26.81 53.05 -4.55
CA SER A 557 -26.32 54.19 -3.76
C SER A 557 -24.85 54.02 -3.39
N ILE A 558 -24.08 55.11 -3.45
CA ILE A 558 -22.70 55.17 -2.97
C ILE A 558 -22.71 55.85 -1.60
N ASN A 559 -22.36 55.11 -0.56
CA ASN A 559 -22.08 55.67 0.78
C ASN A 559 -20.57 55.71 0.98
N ALA A 560 -20.00 56.91 1.05
CA ALA A 560 -18.57 57.12 1.20
C ALA A 560 -18.32 58.24 2.22
N GLU A 561 -17.33 58.06 3.10
CA GLU A 561 -16.90 59.09 4.04
C GLU A 561 -16.42 60.35 3.30
N SER A 562 -15.72 60.17 2.18
CA SER A 562 -15.33 61.24 1.28
C SER A 562 -15.20 60.74 -0.17
N ILE A 563 -15.47 61.61 -1.14
CA ILE A 563 -15.25 61.35 -2.57
C ILE A 563 -14.28 62.42 -3.08
N ASN A 564 -13.07 62.02 -3.45
CA ASN A 564 -12.08 62.89 -4.08
C ASN A 564 -11.97 62.57 -5.58
N THR A 565 -12.51 63.44 -6.43
CA THR A 565 -12.59 63.16 -7.88
C THR A 565 -11.45 63.75 -8.72
N ASN A 566 -10.52 64.53 -8.14
CA ASN A 566 -9.41 65.28 -8.78
C ASN A 566 -9.80 66.24 -9.95
N SER A 567 -10.89 65.99 -10.67
CA SER A 567 -11.32 66.63 -11.92
C SER A 567 -12.73 67.23 -11.81
N GLY A 568 -13.27 67.36 -10.59
CA GLY A 568 -14.61 67.88 -10.30
C GLY A 568 -15.68 66.79 -10.15
N PHE A 569 -16.78 67.11 -9.48
CA PHE A 569 -17.92 66.21 -9.28
C PHE A 569 -19.02 66.56 -10.30
N ASN A 570 -19.40 65.60 -11.13
CA ASN A 570 -20.45 65.75 -12.14
C ASN A 570 -21.61 64.81 -11.81
N VAL A 571 -22.84 65.26 -12.05
CA VAL A 571 -24.06 64.46 -11.97
C VAL A 571 -24.73 64.49 -13.35
N ASN A 572 -24.96 63.31 -13.94
CA ASN A 572 -25.49 63.16 -15.32
C ASN A 572 -24.67 63.97 -16.36
N GLY A 573 -23.33 63.95 -16.23
CA GLY A 573 -22.42 64.63 -17.15
C GLY A 573 -22.31 66.16 -16.96
N GLU A 574 -23.02 66.74 -15.99
CA GLU A 574 -23.08 68.19 -15.76
C GLU A 574 -22.63 68.54 -14.34
N LYS A 575 -22.17 69.78 -14.13
CA LYS A 575 -21.81 70.23 -12.77
C LYS A 575 -23.07 70.39 -11.91
N PRO A 576 -23.12 69.82 -10.69
CA PRO A 576 -24.28 69.91 -9.81
C PRO A 576 -24.52 71.34 -9.33
N PHE A 577 -23.42 72.06 -9.06
CA PHE A 577 -23.41 73.44 -8.62
C PHE A 577 -22.44 74.24 -9.48
N VAL A 578 -22.91 75.36 -10.01
CA VAL A 578 -22.07 76.33 -10.70
C VAL A 578 -22.18 77.65 -9.94
N TYR A 579 -21.07 78.13 -9.40
CA TYR A 579 -20.97 79.45 -8.80
C TYR A 579 -20.43 80.44 -9.81
N LYS A 580 -21.07 81.60 -9.94
CA LYS A 580 -20.54 82.73 -10.73
C LYS A 580 -20.78 84.05 -10.03
N ARG A 581 -19.78 84.91 -10.09
CA ARG A 581 -19.82 86.31 -9.66
C ARG A 581 -20.06 87.22 -10.85
N PHE A 582 -20.97 88.18 -10.71
CA PHE A 582 -21.33 89.13 -11.74
C PHE A 582 -21.19 90.56 -11.24
N SER A 583 -20.70 91.44 -12.11
CA SER A 583 -20.80 92.89 -11.94
C SER A 583 -22.07 93.39 -12.64
N VAL A 584 -22.91 94.09 -11.88
CA VAL A 584 -24.23 94.59 -12.30
C VAL A 584 -24.30 96.09 -11.98
N SER A 585 -24.76 96.91 -12.90
CA SER A 585 -25.04 98.32 -12.62
C SER A 585 -26.44 98.46 -11.99
N GLY A 586 -26.61 99.40 -11.07
CA GLY A 586 -27.92 99.75 -10.50
C GLY A 586 -28.97 99.99 -11.59
N GLY A 587 -30.21 99.60 -11.33
CA GLY A 587 -31.32 99.69 -12.30
C GLY A 587 -31.19 98.84 -13.57
N SER A 588 -30.09 98.08 -13.76
CA SER A 588 -29.82 97.36 -15.02
C SER A 588 -30.03 95.84 -14.91
N SER A 589 -30.38 95.21 -16.03
CA SER A 589 -30.53 93.75 -16.10
C SER A 589 -29.30 93.08 -16.75
N LYS A 590 -28.59 92.25 -15.99
CA LYS A 590 -27.41 91.51 -16.46
C LYS A 590 -27.78 90.08 -16.86
N ASN A 591 -27.42 89.67 -18.08
CA ASN A 591 -27.54 88.28 -18.51
C ASN A 591 -26.43 87.42 -17.88
N THR A 592 -26.81 86.28 -17.31
CA THR A 592 -25.87 85.32 -16.69
C THR A 592 -25.27 84.33 -17.68
N ASN A 593 -25.86 84.22 -18.89
CA ASN A 593 -25.61 83.16 -19.87
C ASN A 593 -25.86 81.73 -19.34
N MET A 594 -26.56 81.59 -18.21
CA MET A 594 -26.92 80.29 -17.64
C MET A 594 -28.34 79.92 -18.05
N SER A 595 -28.52 78.69 -18.55
CA SER A 595 -29.80 78.18 -19.04
C SER A 595 -30.84 78.06 -17.92
N THR A 596 -32.01 78.63 -18.16
CA THR A 596 -33.22 78.45 -17.33
C THR A 596 -33.82 77.06 -17.46
N GLU A 597 -33.45 76.30 -18.48
CA GLU A 597 -33.91 74.92 -18.68
C GLU A 597 -33.07 73.94 -17.86
N LYS A 598 -31.75 74.18 -17.74
CA LYS A 598 -30.82 73.29 -17.03
C LYS A 598 -30.66 73.60 -15.54
N TYR A 599 -30.73 74.88 -15.17
CA TYR A 599 -30.40 75.31 -13.81
C TYR A 599 -31.55 76.08 -13.16
N VAL A 600 -31.68 75.93 -11.84
CA VAL A 600 -32.32 76.92 -10.96
C VAL A 600 -31.25 77.89 -10.50
N ALA A 601 -31.55 79.18 -10.39
CA ALA A 601 -30.61 80.18 -9.91
C ALA A 601 -31.08 80.78 -8.58
N ALA A 602 -30.13 81.06 -7.68
CA ALA A 602 -30.35 81.81 -6.45
C ALA A 602 -29.23 82.83 -6.25
N VAL A 603 -29.58 84.05 -5.82
CA VAL A 603 -28.60 84.99 -5.29
C VAL A 603 -28.15 84.46 -3.93
N VAL A 604 -26.87 84.14 -3.81
CA VAL A 604 -26.27 83.60 -2.57
C VAL A 604 -25.37 84.60 -1.86
N GLY A 605 -25.07 85.71 -2.52
CA GLY A 605 -24.36 86.85 -1.95
C GLY A 605 -24.48 88.08 -2.84
N PHE A 606 -24.45 89.26 -2.25
CA PHE A 606 -24.31 90.50 -3.00
C PHE A 606 -23.58 91.55 -2.17
N SER A 607 -22.96 92.50 -2.86
CA SER A 607 -22.37 93.70 -2.27
C SER A 607 -22.74 94.90 -3.14
N ALA A 608 -23.36 95.90 -2.50
CA ALA A 608 -23.61 97.19 -3.11
C ALA A 608 -22.37 98.07 -2.95
N GLY A 609 -21.92 98.66 -4.05
CA GLY A 609 -20.91 99.70 -4.06
C GLY A 609 -21.40 100.96 -3.34
N ARG A 610 -20.49 101.92 -3.14
CA ARG A 610 -20.84 103.18 -2.47
C ARG A 610 -21.84 103.97 -3.32
N THR A 611 -22.95 104.36 -2.71
CA THR A 611 -23.94 105.26 -3.28
C THR A 611 -24.56 106.15 -2.20
N ASN A 612 -25.25 107.20 -2.61
CA ASN A 612 -25.99 108.09 -1.72
C ASN A 612 -27.46 107.66 -1.65
N ILE A 613 -27.81 106.89 -0.61
CA ILE A 613 -29.14 106.31 -0.43
C ILE A 613 -30.19 107.41 -0.25
N ASP A 614 -31.34 107.26 -0.91
CA ASP A 614 -32.53 108.11 -0.71
C ASP A 614 -33.29 107.64 0.53
N ASP A 615 -33.19 108.41 1.62
CA ASP A 615 -33.79 108.15 2.93
C ASP A 615 -35.30 108.36 2.98
N ASP A 616 -35.89 109.01 1.98
CA ASP A 616 -37.32 109.28 1.87
C ASP A 616 -38.08 108.14 1.16
N SER A 617 -37.41 107.02 0.84
CA SER A 617 -37.99 105.94 0.07
C SER A 617 -37.54 104.53 0.44
N VAL A 618 -38.45 103.56 0.29
CA VAL A 618 -38.17 102.14 0.57
C VAL A 618 -37.94 101.42 -0.75
N GLY A 619 -36.73 100.88 -0.96
CA GLY A 619 -36.45 100.08 -2.13
C GLY A 619 -35.05 99.47 -2.10
N PHE A 620 -34.96 98.20 -1.74
CA PHE A 620 -33.80 97.36 -1.97
C PHE A 620 -34.25 96.15 -2.79
N TYR A 621 -33.70 95.98 -3.97
CA TYR A 621 -34.02 94.87 -4.86
C TYR A 621 -32.73 94.20 -5.26
N CYS A 622 -32.60 92.90 -5.05
CA CYS A 622 -31.54 92.12 -5.69
C CYS A 622 -32.05 90.71 -5.91
N TYR A 623 -32.36 90.38 -7.16
CA TYR A 623 -33.01 89.13 -7.50
C TYR A 623 -32.53 88.58 -8.85
N VAL A 624 -32.70 87.27 -9.00
CA VAL A 624 -32.57 86.58 -10.28
C VAL A 624 -33.95 86.27 -10.84
N ARG A 625 -34.15 86.51 -12.13
CA ARG A 625 -35.39 86.17 -12.84
C ARG A 625 -35.12 85.46 -14.16
N PRO A 626 -35.99 84.54 -14.59
CA PRO A 626 -35.90 83.95 -15.91
C PRO A 626 -36.24 84.99 -16.99
N HIS A 627 -35.51 84.99 -18.10
CA HIS A 627 -35.88 85.78 -19.29
C HIS A 627 -36.57 84.89 -20.32
N SER A 628 -37.87 85.14 -20.56
CA SER A 628 -38.77 84.26 -21.33
C SER A 628 -38.28 83.96 -22.76
N ILE A 629 -37.70 84.93 -23.46
CA ILE A 629 -37.29 84.76 -24.88
C ILE A 629 -35.88 84.14 -25.00
N ALA A 630 -34.96 84.56 -24.13
CA ALA A 630 -33.55 84.16 -24.24
C ALA A 630 -33.26 82.84 -23.50
N LYS A 631 -34.22 82.35 -22.70
CA LYS A 631 -34.09 81.15 -21.87
C LYS A 631 -32.87 81.18 -20.94
N THR A 632 -32.39 82.37 -20.56
CA THR A 632 -31.29 82.54 -19.62
C THR A 632 -31.73 83.27 -18.35
N TRP A 633 -31.03 82.99 -17.26
CA TRP A 633 -31.21 83.73 -16.00
C TRP A 633 -30.66 85.15 -16.15
N ARG A 634 -31.39 86.13 -15.61
CA ARG A 634 -30.93 87.52 -15.51
C ARG A 634 -30.92 87.99 -14.07
N ILE A 635 -29.92 88.80 -13.74
CA ILE A 635 -29.79 89.46 -12.44
C ILE A 635 -30.30 90.90 -12.57
N TYR A 636 -31.00 91.38 -11.56
CA TYR A 636 -31.36 92.77 -11.38
C TYR A 636 -31.07 93.14 -9.92
N CYS A 637 -30.25 94.16 -9.70
CA CYS A 637 -30.02 94.69 -8.36
C CYS A 637 -30.05 96.23 -8.40
N ASP A 638 -30.65 96.80 -7.35
CA ASP A 638 -31.00 98.21 -7.30
C ASP A 638 -31.28 98.63 -5.86
N ILE A 639 -30.86 99.83 -5.49
CA ILE A 639 -31.21 100.47 -4.22
C ILE A 639 -31.59 101.90 -4.56
N LYS A 640 -32.68 102.40 -3.98
CA LYS A 640 -33.11 103.75 -4.30
C LYS A 640 -32.10 104.77 -3.76
N SER A 641 -31.55 105.59 -4.64
CA SER A 641 -30.47 106.52 -4.37
C SER A 641 -30.69 107.84 -5.13
N TYR A 642 -29.96 108.88 -4.73
CA TYR A 642 -29.99 110.18 -5.41
C TYR A 642 -29.24 110.19 -6.76
N SER A 643 -28.55 109.12 -7.13
CA SER A 643 -27.79 109.01 -8.37
C SER A 643 -27.77 107.55 -8.84
N ASP A 644 -28.43 107.24 -9.98
CA ASP A 644 -28.66 105.89 -10.54
C ASP A 644 -27.38 105.11 -10.98
N ASN A 645 -26.24 105.29 -10.29
CA ASN A 645 -24.92 104.82 -10.66
C ASN A 645 -24.31 103.86 -9.61
N GLU A 646 -25.11 102.99 -9.01
CA GLU A 646 -24.58 101.92 -8.16
C GLU A 646 -23.83 100.88 -8.98
N SER A 647 -22.76 100.35 -8.40
CA SER A 647 -22.15 99.10 -8.86
C SER A 647 -22.46 98.00 -7.88
N TRP A 648 -22.78 96.81 -8.39
CA TRP A 648 -23.11 95.65 -7.59
C TRP A 648 -22.20 94.50 -7.97
N THR A 649 -21.72 93.79 -6.96
CA THR A 649 -21.14 92.46 -7.12
C THR A 649 -22.14 91.45 -6.63
N VAL A 650 -22.58 90.53 -7.48
CA VAL A 650 -23.64 89.56 -7.17
C VAL A 650 -23.12 88.16 -7.41
N ASP A 651 -23.18 87.33 -6.37
CA ASP A 651 -22.84 85.92 -6.40
C ASP A 651 -24.10 85.10 -6.60
N VAL A 652 -24.13 84.34 -7.69
CA VAL A 652 -25.26 83.50 -8.05
C VAL A 652 -24.82 82.04 -8.06
N LEU A 653 -25.57 81.23 -7.32
CA LEU A 653 -25.47 79.78 -7.35
C LEU A 653 -26.49 79.25 -8.33
N PHE A 654 -26.01 78.48 -9.31
CA PHE A 654 -26.83 77.73 -10.25
C PHE A 654 -26.83 76.27 -9.85
N ILE A 655 -28.00 75.73 -9.52
CA ILE A 655 -28.19 74.34 -9.10
C ILE A 655 -28.79 73.58 -10.27
N ASN A 656 -28.18 72.46 -10.65
CA ASN A 656 -28.71 71.63 -11.73
C ASN A 656 -30.11 71.14 -11.37
N LYS A 657 -31.09 71.32 -12.28
CA LYS A 657 -32.48 70.94 -12.04
C LYS A 657 -32.66 69.44 -11.79
N SER A 658 -31.77 68.59 -12.29
CA SER A 658 -31.82 67.14 -12.00
C SER A 658 -31.68 66.82 -10.51
N LEU A 659 -31.15 67.75 -9.71
CA LEU A 659 -30.95 67.61 -8.27
C LEU A 659 -32.07 68.24 -7.44
N VAL A 660 -33.01 68.93 -8.08
CA VAL A 660 -34.06 69.68 -7.41
C VAL A 660 -35.36 68.89 -7.52
N SER A 661 -35.89 68.42 -6.39
CA SER A 661 -37.26 67.92 -6.34
C SER A 661 -38.20 69.12 -6.51
N MET A 662 -38.90 69.19 -7.64
CA MET A 662 -40.02 70.12 -7.76
C MET A 662 -41.19 69.51 -6.99
N GLY A 663 -41.57 70.15 -5.88
CA GLY A 663 -42.76 69.80 -5.10
C GLY A 663 -44.05 70.20 -5.80
#